data_AF-L0IDJ1-F1
#
_entry.id   AF-L0IDJ1-F1
#
_cell.length_a   1.000
_cell.length_b   1.000
_cell.length_c   1.000
_cell.angle_alpha   90.00
_cell.angle_beta   90.00
_cell.angle_gamma   90.00
#
_symmetry.space_group_name_H-M   'P 1'
#
loop_
_entity.id
_entity.type
_entity.pdbx_description
1 polymer ?
#
loop_
_entity_poly.entity_id
_entity_poly.type
_entity_poly.pdbx_seq_one_letter_code
_entity_poly.pdbx_strand_id
1 'polypeptide(L)'
;MGNTNHAAGESNSVSESDRYTHKEAAALDEGTFDGSPIDRRTFMHVAAATGAALALPGAVSATVEDDALTELASFAVNATPDDHLTTLVIEFENVDALDAFYDLYGEPDWDIGEDDLPPKVATRTEPTPAAHASLTADELSTALAEIDGITSVDFSPGANPFWKLGDAYDDRVFPQVENARDYVSHGELAQGLEYLESNHPDRLRVHAIGKSPGWENLFTGDERDPTDVYVAEVTKNVRDDASFQAKEKAVFSLAIHGDEPAGRVAGTRLIEEITKGEADDFEKLIEDIAIVFIFTNPDGWVARKPQYEFESWSGTERVRYHRGNAAIGDTNRQYPTMGWINPSYWPAEPEDAPDVRPDDPAGRGYEDVVPDALSVVEQLRGYDNVEYLCDYHMMDLSASMVLNLESNAPYDHAGTHDLDEVNRRIDGAMTDHWGSPDAIADETSRAADAIWGYPGYVPDRLLDYGTIYDTLSYQVTGALLGWAGQPEEFGGLGAVTVAPELILRDAYDFKPFIERHLATAYRLSMREYAELTAVSTDATVATGGKDVAYVSSDSLTRRSADLPFTDGHPGKGKGSDGRPSTSVHRRHDSVQPGPAGRSTVTASGSTRSLAVQFDAPDLDTGTVRLVDPEGKTVRKADVADIEGRDDGAFYVPQPGTGEWSIEHDGDDALAVEFVQLDSDTEYPDPEAVLGYSQREYVVNPMQYFTDLEPYLEDGSIDELRVHDVRNGRLMRGNSGKFWYDTVVISTDDGIDNPWYLAVLELFVANGGSLVLTDAGVALLGEIDLGDAGAIGPDHLSNETVRFPNLADRDFDHPLLMDVRPIQQEIWKISQLGYTTGEDSPVWTVDADAFANAGGSIAGSLGSSGDVGAGTLSVGDGRITVLGSVLPPANQHELHPFGLADYTLSFMGHTLLCNALGFQQRRYVDGELVGTWGEIR
;
A
#
# COMPACT_ATOMS: atom_id res chain seq x y z
N MET A 1 41.45 -37.56 -63.91
CA MET A 1 41.43 -36.10 -63.73
C MET A 1 40.79 -35.90 -62.36
N GLY A 2 41.53 -35.99 -61.25
CA GLY A 2 42.64 -35.14 -60.82
C GLY A 2 42.03 -34.05 -59.92
N ASN A 3 42.36 -33.86 -58.65
CA ASN A 3 43.45 -34.34 -57.82
C ASN A 3 43.01 -34.32 -56.34
N THR A 4 43.72 -35.12 -55.56
CA THR A 4 43.73 -35.32 -54.10
C THR A 4 44.23 -34.09 -53.31
N ASN A 5 43.86 -33.97 -52.02
CA ASN A 5 44.78 -34.17 -50.89
C ASN A 5 44.16 -33.84 -49.51
N HIS A 6 44.27 -34.81 -48.60
CA HIS A 6 44.34 -34.63 -47.16
C HIS A 6 45.70 -34.02 -46.75
N ALA A 7 45.69 -33.11 -45.77
CA ALA A 7 46.76 -32.88 -44.78
C ALA A 7 46.13 -32.05 -43.65
N ALA A 8 45.94 -32.63 -42.46
CA ALA A 8 46.87 -32.60 -41.32
C ALA A 8 46.65 -31.33 -40.48
N GLY A 9 46.08 -31.55 -39.28
CA GLY A 9 45.90 -30.51 -38.28
C GLY A 9 47.25 -30.01 -37.77
N GLU A 10 47.37 -28.69 -37.71
CA GLU A 10 48.35 -28.00 -36.88
C GLU A 10 47.60 -27.44 -35.67
N SER A 11 48.02 -27.91 -34.50
CA SER A 11 47.73 -27.30 -33.22
C SER A 11 48.33 -25.89 -33.20
N ASN A 12 47.48 -24.86 -33.26
CA ASN A 12 47.89 -23.56 -32.76
C ASN A 12 47.72 -23.59 -31.24
N SER A 13 48.86 -23.74 -30.55
CA SER A 13 49.02 -23.36 -29.17
C SER A 13 48.63 -21.90 -29.03
N VAL A 14 47.45 -21.63 -28.46
CA VAL A 14 47.16 -20.32 -27.89
C VAL A 14 48.01 -20.24 -26.63
N SER A 15 49.02 -19.37 -26.65
CA SER A 15 49.85 -19.07 -25.50
C SER A 15 49.01 -18.42 -24.40
N GLU A 16 49.34 -18.69 -23.14
CA GLU A 16 48.80 -18.03 -21.93
C GLU A 16 49.10 -16.51 -21.84
N SER A 17 49.30 -15.82 -22.97
CA SER A 17 49.78 -14.43 -23.01
C SER A 17 48.78 -13.41 -23.54
N ASP A 18 47.58 -13.81 -23.98
CA ASP A 18 46.59 -12.87 -24.52
C ASP A 18 45.50 -12.56 -23.47
N ARG A 19 45.92 -12.19 -22.26
CA ARG A 19 45.03 -11.57 -21.26
C ARG A 19 45.04 -10.06 -21.50
N TYR A 20 43.90 -9.48 -21.85
CA TYR A 20 43.72 -8.03 -21.83
C TYR A 20 43.93 -7.53 -20.40
N THR A 21 44.78 -6.52 -20.23
CA THR A 21 44.87 -5.82 -18.95
C THR A 21 43.68 -4.87 -18.77
N HIS A 22 43.27 -4.56 -17.52
CA HIS A 22 42.21 -3.57 -17.24
C HIS A 22 42.42 -2.25 -18.01
N LYS A 23 43.68 -1.81 -18.17
CA LYS A 23 44.03 -0.59 -18.90
C LYS A 23 43.79 -0.68 -20.41
N GLU A 24 43.79 -1.89 -20.98
CA GLU A 24 43.50 -2.16 -22.38
C GLU A 24 41.99 -2.40 -22.61
N ALA A 25 41.28 -3.00 -21.64
CA ALA A 25 39.82 -3.19 -21.69
C ALA A 25 39.04 -1.87 -21.44
N ALA A 26 39.48 -1.05 -20.48
CA ALA A 26 38.88 0.26 -20.18
C ALA A 26 39.15 1.33 -21.26
N ALA A 27 40.05 1.05 -22.21
CA ALA A 27 40.34 1.93 -23.35
C ALA A 27 39.50 1.62 -24.60
N LEU A 28 38.64 0.59 -24.56
CA LEU A 28 37.73 0.24 -25.64
C LEU A 28 36.50 1.17 -25.58
N ASP A 29 36.29 1.97 -26.62
CA ASP A 29 35.08 2.80 -26.75
C ASP A 29 33.89 1.96 -27.27
N GLU A 30 32.66 2.49 -27.20
CA GLU A 30 31.48 1.83 -27.80
C GLU A 30 31.69 1.53 -29.29
N GLY A 31 32.41 2.40 -30.01
CA GLY A 31 32.77 2.23 -31.42
C GLY A 31 33.69 1.04 -31.71
N THR A 32 34.29 0.43 -30.69
CA THR A 32 35.17 -0.75 -30.84
C THR A 32 34.36 -2.03 -31.06
N PHE A 33 33.08 -2.03 -30.69
CA PHE A 33 32.15 -3.14 -30.89
C PHE A 33 31.21 -2.93 -32.08
N ASP A 34 31.33 -1.81 -32.80
CA ASP A 34 30.55 -1.55 -34.01
C ASP A 34 30.83 -2.62 -35.09
N GLY A 35 29.80 -3.41 -35.42
CA GLY A 35 29.87 -4.51 -36.38
C GLY A 35 30.31 -5.86 -35.81
N SER A 36 30.50 -5.95 -34.48
CA SER A 36 30.66 -7.21 -33.74
C SER A 36 29.28 -7.77 -33.34
N PRO A 37 29.07 -9.10 -33.31
CA PRO A 37 27.87 -9.72 -32.76
C PRO A 37 27.82 -9.71 -31.22
N ILE A 38 28.87 -9.23 -30.56
CA ILE A 38 29.01 -9.14 -29.10
C ILE A 38 29.21 -7.66 -28.77
N ASP A 39 28.32 -7.10 -27.96
CA ASP A 39 28.44 -5.73 -27.45
C ASP A 39 29.30 -5.67 -26.18
N ARG A 40 29.61 -4.44 -25.73
CA ARG A 40 30.45 -4.21 -24.55
C ARG A 40 29.87 -4.86 -23.28
N ARG A 41 28.54 -4.85 -23.14
CA ARG A 41 27.83 -5.44 -22.00
C ARG A 41 28.03 -6.96 -21.99
N THR A 42 27.78 -7.62 -23.11
CA THR A 42 28.00 -9.05 -23.31
C THR A 42 29.46 -9.45 -23.12
N PHE A 43 30.41 -8.60 -23.54
CA PHE A 43 31.84 -8.82 -23.32
C PHE A 43 32.22 -8.76 -21.83
N MET A 44 31.68 -7.80 -21.08
CA MET A 44 31.88 -7.70 -19.63
C MET A 44 31.21 -8.87 -18.89
N HIS A 45 30.01 -9.31 -19.32
CA HIS A 45 29.33 -10.50 -18.82
C HIS A 45 30.17 -11.78 -19.01
N VAL A 46 30.73 -12.00 -20.21
CA VAL A 46 31.56 -13.19 -20.48
C VAL A 46 32.87 -13.15 -19.68
N ALA A 47 33.44 -11.97 -19.44
CA ALA A 47 34.64 -11.83 -18.63
C ALA A 47 34.38 -12.10 -17.13
N ALA A 48 33.23 -11.65 -16.60
CA ALA A 48 32.79 -11.95 -15.24
C ALA A 48 32.49 -13.46 -15.07
N ALA A 49 31.73 -14.06 -15.99
CA ALA A 49 31.35 -15.48 -15.95
C ALA A 49 32.51 -16.48 -16.16
N THR A 50 33.67 -16.02 -16.68
CA THR A 50 34.84 -16.90 -16.91
C THR A 50 35.92 -16.79 -15.84
N GLY A 51 35.69 -16.06 -14.74
CA GLY A 51 36.65 -15.90 -13.65
C GLY A 51 37.92 -15.14 -14.05
N ALA A 52 37.91 -14.44 -15.19
CA ALA A 52 38.98 -13.53 -15.56
C ALA A 52 38.74 -12.22 -14.84
N ALA A 53 39.39 -12.03 -13.69
CA ALA A 53 39.38 -10.82 -12.87
C ALA A 53 39.44 -9.53 -13.72
N LEU A 54 38.28 -9.00 -14.11
CA LEU A 54 38.10 -7.61 -14.46
C LEU A 54 37.54 -6.96 -13.21
N ALA A 55 38.48 -6.59 -12.35
CA ALA A 55 38.31 -5.62 -11.28
C ALA A 55 37.41 -4.47 -11.76
N LEU A 56 36.32 -4.26 -11.03
CA LEU A 56 35.53 -3.04 -11.11
C LEU A 56 36.44 -1.82 -10.86
N PRO A 57 36.10 -0.62 -11.36
CA PRO A 57 36.85 0.58 -11.08
C PRO A 57 36.75 0.90 -9.58
N GLY A 58 37.77 0.54 -8.80
CA GLY A 58 37.96 1.10 -7.44
C GLY A 58 38.40 0.13 -6.33
N ALA A 59 38.13 -1.18 -6.41
CA ALA A 59 38.23 -2.06 -5.23
C ALA A 59 38.88 -3.42 -5.55
N VAL A 60 40.20 -3.44 -5.75
CA VAL A 60 40.97 -4.69 -5.52
C VAL A 60 42.22 -4.31 -4.74
N SER A 61 42.05 -4.13 -3.43
CA SER A 61 42.98 -4.72 -2.47
C SER A 61 42.78 -6.26 -2.50
N ALA A 62 43.63 -7.06 -1.89
CA ALA A 62 43.82 -8.49 -2.22
C ALA A 62 42.54 -9.37 -2.20
N THR A 63 42.44 -10.36 -3.11
CA THR A 63 41.41 -11.42 -3.06
C THR A 63 41.62 -12.31 -1.85
N VAL A 64 40.58 -12.55 -1.05
CA VAL A 64 40.60 -13.50 0.08
C VAL A 64 40.33 -14.90 -0.47
N GLU A 65 41.33 -15.77 -0.38
CA GLU A 65 41.28 -17.18 -0.78
C GLU A 65 41.85 -18.05 0.36
N ASP A 66 41.09 -19.07 0.79
CA ASP A 66 41.50 -20.07 1.78
C ASP A 66 40.64 -21.33 1.64
N ASP A 67 41.18 -22.50 2.01
CA ASP A 67 40.48 -23.79 1.93
C ASP A 67 39.29 -23.88 2.92
N ALA A 68 39.25 -23.03 3.96
CA ALA A 68 38.15 -22.97 4.93
C ALA A 68 36.91 -22.24 4.38
N LEU A 69 37.06 -21.37 3.37
CA LEU A 69 35.95 -20.60 2.81
C LEU A 69 35.04 -21.47 1.94
N THR A 70 33.73 -21.34 2.12
CA THR A 70 32.78 -21.79 1.09
C THR A 70 32.91 -20.91 -0.16
N GLU A 71 32.52 -21.43 -1.32
CA GLU A 71 32.50 -20.66 -2.57
C GLU A 71 31.66 -19.38 -2.43
N LEU A 72 30.54 -19.46 -1.72
CA LEU A 72 29.67 -18.32 -1.47
C LEU A 72 30.29 -17.32 -0.50
N ALA A 73 30.98 -17.75 0.55
CA ALA A 73 31.68 -16.84 1.46
C ALA A 73 32.82 -16.11 0.74
N SER A 74 33.60 -16.83 -0.07
CA SER A 74 34.65 -16.22 -0.88
C SER A 74 34.06 -15.20 -1.87
N PHE A 75 32.94 -15.53 -2.54
CA PHE A 75 32.26 -14.58 -3.40
C PHE A 75 31.77 -13.35 -2.62
N ALA A 76 31.03 -13.54 -1.53
CA ALA A 76 30.41 -12.46 -0.77
C ALA A 76 31.44 -11.46 -0.24
N VAL A 77 32.58 -11.93 0.26
CA VAL A 77 33.66 -11.08 0.77
C VAL A 77 34.39 -10.32 -0.34
N ASN A 78 34.59 -10.96 -1.50
CA ASN A 78 35.34 -10.37 -2.61
C ASN A 78 34.46 -9.54 -3.57
N ALA A 79 33.13 -9.66 -3.49
CA ALA A 79 32.17 -8.96 -4.36
C ALA A 79 31.60 -7.67 -3.75
N THR A 80 32.01 -7.32 -2.52
CA THR A 80 31.60 -6.12 -1.79
C THR A 80 32.74 -5.11 -1.65
N PRO A 81 32.45 -3.83 -1.33
CA PRO A 81 33.49 -2.82 -1.04
C PRO A 81 34.45 -3.24 0.08
N ASP A 82 35.69 -2.73 0.06
CA ASP A 82 36.76 -3.09 1.02
C ASP A 82 36.37 -2.84 2.50
N ASP A 83 35.53 -1.84 2.76
CA ASP A 83 35.03 -1.46 4.09
C ASP A 83 33.70 -2.13 4.47
N HIS A 84 33.13 -2.94 3.57
CA HIS A 84 31.90 -3.66 3.83
C HIS A 84 32.12 -4.77 4.86
N LEU A 85 31.24 -4.85 5.85
CA LEU A 85 31.25 -5.89 6.87
C LEU A 85 30.39 -7.08 6.42
N THR A 86 31.04 -8.10 5.88
CA THR A 86 30.37 -9.33 5.46
C THR A 86 30.04 -10.20 6.66
N THR A 87 28.78 -10.63 6.73
CA THR A 87 28.27 -11.47 7.82
C THR A 87 28.62 -12.95 7.59
N LEU A 88 29.40 -13.53 8.50
CA LEU A 88 29.99 -14.86 8.37
C LEU A 88 29.70 -15.73 9.59
N VAL A 89 29.61 -17.03 9.38
CA VAL A 89 29.70 -18.04 10.44
C VAL A 89 31.00 -18.82 10.30
N ILE A 90 31.73 -18.99 11.39
CA ILE A 90 33.08 -19.53 11.45
C ILE A 90 33.11 -20.69 12.45
N GLU A 91 33.52 -21.87 12.02
CA GLU A 91 33.71 -23.04 12.88
C GLU A 91 35.19 -23.25 13.23
N PHE A 92 35.46 -23.55 14.51
CA PHE A 92 36.80 -23.71 15.04
C PHE A 92 37.05 -25.15 15.51
N GLU A 93 38.30 -25.61 15.39
CA GLU A 93 38.72 -26.94 15.84
C GLU A 93 38.53 -27.12 17.36
N ASN A 94 38.67 -26.05 18.15
CA ASN A 94 38.59 -26.07 19.60
C ASN A 94 38.29 -24.67 20.19
N VAL A 95 37.98 -24.63 21.48
CA VAL A 95 37.67 -23.41 22.23
C VAL A 95 38.87 -22.45 22.32
N ASP A 96 40.11 -22.95 22.36
CA ASP A 96 41.29 -22.06 22.43
C ASP A 96 41.43 -21.21 21.15
N ALA A 97 41.11 -21.77 19.98
CA ALA A 97 41.11 -21.04 18.71
C ALA A 97 39.95 -20.03 18.63
N LEU A 98 38.77 -20.39 19.14
CA LEU A 98 37.63 -19.49 19.28
C LEU A 98 37.95 -18.31 20.22
N ASP A 99 38.56 -18.59 21.37
CA ASP A 99 38.96 -17.57 22.34
C ASP A 99 40.01 -16.62 21.72
N ALA A 100 40.97 -17.14 20.94
CA ALA A 100 41.93 -16.32 20.21
C ALA A 100 41.27 -15.41 19.17
N PHE A 101 40.21 -15.88 18.49
CA PHE A 101 39.42 -15.07 17.57
C PHE A 101 38.65 -13.98 18.32
N TYR A 102 38.00 -14.32 19.43
CA TYR A 102 37.24 -13.36 20.24
C TYR A 102 38.15 -12.31 20.89
N ASP A 103 39.37 -12.68 21.31
CA ASP A 103 40.35 -11.72 21.84
C ASP A 103 40.74 -10.65 20.80
N LEU A 104 40.65 -10.96 19.50
CA LEU A 104 41.01 -10.05 18.41
C LEU A 104 39.85 -9.18 17.93
N TYR A 105 38.64 -9.75 17.83
CA TYR A 105 37.48 -9.11 17.20
C TYR A 105 36.26 -8.94 18.11
N GLY A 106 36.27 -9.56 19.30
CA GLY A 106 35.18 -9.48 20.25
C GLY A 106 35.05 -8.10 20.89
N GLU A 107 33.82 -7.76 21.27
CA GLU A 107 33.47 -6.50 21.93
C GLU A 107 32.90 -6.79 23.32
N PRO A 108 33.76 -7.12 24.32
CA PRO A 108 33.31 -7.54 25.65
C PRO A 108 32.64 -6.41 26.45
N ASP A 109 32.83 -5.16 26.03
CA ASP A 109 32.25 -3.97 26.64
C ASP A 109 31.00 -3.47 25.88
N TRP A 110 30.51 -4.20 24.87
CA TRP A 110 29.30 -3.82 24.12
C TRP A 110 28.07 -3.74 25.04
N ASP A 111 27.29 -2.68 24.88
CA ASP A 111 26.06 -2.45 25.64
C ASP A 111 24.97 -1.85 24.73
N ILE A 112 23.78 -2.46 24.72
CA ILE A 112 22.64 -1.97 23.93
C ILE A 112 22.24 -0.53 24.28
N GLY A 113 22.50 -0.08 25.51
CA GLY A 113 22.25 1.28 25.97
C GLY A 113 23.25 2.31 25.46
N GLU A 114 24.41 1.88 24.93
CA GLU A 114 25.49 2.76 24.46
C GLU A 114 25.82 2.58 22.97
N ASP A 115 25.70 1.36 22.42
CA ASP A 115 26.13 0.99 21.07
C ASP A 115 24.95 0.83 20.09
N ASP A 116 25.08 1.41 18.88
CA ASP A 116 23.96 1.49 17.92
C ASP A 116 23.75 0.19 17.14
N LEU A 117 24.83 -0.55 16.88
CA LEU A 117 24.86 -1.78 16.10
C LEU A 117 25.06 -2.99 17.02
N PRO A 118 24.62 -4.20 16.63
CA PRO A 118 24.84 -5.42 17.41
C PRO A 118 26.34 -5.78 17.48
N PRO A 119 26.81 -6.47 18.55
CA PRO A 119 28.25 -6.62 18.81
C PRO A 119 28.96 -7.40 17.72
N LYS A 120 30.03 -6.92 17.12
CA LYS A 120 30.66 -7.49 15.91
C LYS A 120 30.82 -9.02 15.87
N VAL A 121 31.05 -9.64 17.03
CA VAL A 121 31.22 -11.10 17.18
C VAL A 121 30.26 -11.66 18.24
N ALA A 122 29.58 -12.75 17.90
CA ALA A 122 28.86 -13.61 18.84
C ALA A 122 29.43 -15.03 18.79
N THR A 123 29.62 -15.68 19.94
CA THR A 123 30.27 -17.00 20.02
C THR A 123 29.38 -18.05 20.69
N ARG A 124 29.61 -19.32 20.33
CA ARG A 124 29.09 -20.49 21.04
C ARG A 124 30.18 -21.55 21.18
N THR A 125 30.12 -22.33 22.26
CA THR A 125 31.11 -23.40 22.53
C THR A 125 30.57 -24.81 22.23
N GLU A 126 29.25 -24.97 22.19
CA GLU A 126 28.55 -26.24 21.96
C GLU A 126 27.46 -26.04 20.90
N PRO A 127 27.11 -27.06 20.08
CA PRO A 127 27.76 -28.38 19.98
C PRO A 127 29.13 -28.34 19.27
N THR A 128 29.43 -27.24 18.56
CA THR A 128 30.72 -26.96 17.94
C THR A 128 31.19 -25.55 18.33
N PRO A 129 32.48 -25.35 18.68
CA PRO A 129 33.03 -24.02 18.88
C PRO A 129 32.89 -23.20 17.60
N ALA A 130 32.11 -22.13 17.65
CA ALA A 130 31.80 -21.32 16.49
C ALA A 130 31.62 -19.85 16.84
N ALA A 131 31.87 -18.98 15.87
CA ALA A 131 31.60 -17.56 15.94
C ALA A 131 30.75 -17.12 14.75
N HIS A 132 29.78 -16.24 15.01
CA HIS A 132 29.20 -15.36 14.01
C HIS A 132 29.95 -14.04 14.07
N ALA A 133 30.35 -13.52 12.92
CA ALA A 133 31.14 -12.29 12.85
C ALA A 133 30.80 -11.46 11.61
N SER A 134 30.74 -10.15 11.77
CA SER A 134 30.68 -9.19 10.66
C SER A 134 32.09 -8.67 10.40
N LEU A 135 32.77 -9.14 9.35
CA LEU A 135 34.20 -8.84 9.09
C LEU A 135 34.39 -8.18 7.73
N THR A 136 35.35 -7.26 7.61
CA THR A 136 35.84 -6.83 6.29
C THR A 136 36.71 -7.91 5.64
N ALA A 137 36.98 -7.77 4.33
CA ALA A 137 37.90 -8.66 3.62
C ALA A 137 39.30 -8.70 4.26
N ASP A 138 39.82 -7.54 4.66
CA ASP A 138 41.13 -7.41 5.33
C ASP A 138 41.13 -8.08 6.71
N GLU A 139 40.04 -7.95 7.47
CA GLU A 139 39.91 -8.58 8.77
C GLU A 139 39.81 -10.10 8.66
N LEU A 140 39.01 -10.61 7.73
CA LEU A 140 38.92 -12.05 7.49
C LEU A 140 40.26 -12.64 7.03
N SER A 141 40.95 -11.96 6.11
CA SER A 141 42.29 -12.35 5.65
C SER A 141 43.29 -12.41 6.82
N THR A 142 43.20 -11.45 7.75
CA THR A 142 44.01 -11.44 8.96
C THR A 142 43.66 -12.60 9.89
N ALA A 143 42.37 -12.86 10.12
CA ALA A 143 41.91 -13.97 10.95
C ALA A 143 42.41 -15.32 10.43
N LEU A 144 42.28 -15.57 9.13
CA LEU A 144 42.74 -16.80 8.46
C LEU A 144 44.26 -16.97 8.51
N ALA A 145 45.01 -15.86 8.49
CA ALA A 145 46.48 -15.89 8.55
C ALA A 145 47.04 -16.06 9.96
N GLU A 146 46.37 -15.52 10.98
CA GLU A 146 46.90 -15.45 12.36
C GLU A 146 46.30 -16.49 13.32
N ILE A 147 45.12 -17.05 13.01
CA ILE A 147 44.40 -17.96 13.90
C ILE A 147 44.46 -19.39 13.33
N ASP A 148 45.39 -20.18 13.88
CA ASP A 148 45.44 -21.62 13.63
C ASP A 148 44.19 -22.29 14.23
N GLY A 149 43.39 -22.98 13.41
CA GLY A 149 42.24 -23.77 13.87
C GLY A 149 40.88 -23.30 13.36
N ILE A 150 40.81 -22.33 12.44
CA ILE A 150 39.60 -22.09 11.63
C ILE A 150 39.41 -23.26 10.67
N THR A 151 38.25 -23.90 10.71
CA THR A 151 37.96 -25.13 9.94
C THR A 151 36.95 -24.91 8.82
N SER A 152 36.05 -23.95 8.98
CA SER A 152 35.08 -23.57 7.95
C SER A 152 34.62 -22.12 8.15
N VAL A 153 34.37 -21.42 7.05
CA VAL A 153 33.79 -20.08 6.99
C VAL A 153 32.68 -20.08 5.94
N ASP A 154 31.44 -19.78 6.34
CA ASP A 154 30.31 -19.64 5.41
C ASP A 154 29.63 -18.27 5.54
N PHE A 155 29.00 -17.79 4.45
CA PHE A 155 28.24 -16.56 4.42
C PHE A 155 26.91 -16.75 5.15
N SER A 156 26.64 -16.03 6.24
CA SER A 156 25.51 -16.31 7.13
C SER A 156 24.73 -15.04 7.53
N PRO A 157 24.03 -14.39 6.58
CA PRO A 157 23.15 -13.26 6.90
C PRO A 157 21.94 -13.71 7.71
N GLY A 158 21.42 -12.87 8.60
CA GLY A 158 20.22 -13.16 9.39
C GLY A 158 20.32 -12.78 10.86
N ALA A 159 19.19 -12.88 11.55
CA ALA A 159 19.03 -12.52 12.96
C ALA A 159 19.69 -13.53 13.89
N ASN A 160 19.51 -14.83 13.63
CA ASN A 160 20.12 -15.91 14.39
C ASN A 160 21.59 -16.10 13.97
N PRO A 161 22.58 -15.91 14.86
CA PRO A 161 24.00 -16.01 14.48
C PRO A 161 24.40 -17.39 13.93
N PHE A 162 23.68 -18.45 14.27
CA PHE A 162 24.12 -19.82 14.05
C PHE A 162 23.15 -20.67 13.24
N TRP A 163 22.13 -20.08 12.59
CA TRP A 163 21.07 -20.79 11.86
C TRP A 163 21.59 -21.84 10.86
N LYS A 164 22.75 -21.58 10.24
CA LYS A 164 23.39 -22.49 9.28
C LYS A 164 24.10 -23.70 9.90
N LEU A 165 24.33 -23.73 11.20
CA LEU A 165 25.08 -24.80 11.86
C LEU A 165 24.14 -25.89 12.40
N GLY A 166 24.70 -27.08 12.67
CA GLY A 166 23.98 -28.12 13.42
C GLY A 166 23.54 -27.62 14.81
N ASP A 167 22.34 -28.01 15.23
CA ASP A 167 21.68 -27.63 16.50
C ASP A 167 21.57 -26.10 16.73
N ALA A 168 21.31 -25.33 15.66
CA ALA A 168 21.17 -23.88 15.72
C ALA A 168 20.01 -23.34 16.58
N TYR A 169 19.05 -24.18 16.91
CA TYR A 169 17.73 -23.78 17.41
C TYR A 169 17.44 -24.27 18.84
N ASP A 170 18.49 -24.61 19.60
CA ASP A 170 18.36 -25.13 20.97
C ASP A 170 17.70 -24.13 21.95
N ASP A 171 17.81 -22.83 21.69
CA ASP A 171 17.16 -21.76 22.48
C ASP A 171 15.96 -21.18 21.73
N ARG A 172 16.22 -20.36 20.70
CA ARG A 172 15.19 -19.81 19.79
C ARG A 172 15.58 -19.98 18.33
N VAL A 173 14.56 -20.10 17.49
CA VAL A 173 14.69 -20.03 16.03
C VAL A 173 14.96 -18.60 15.61
N PHE A 174 14.10 -17.68 16.06
CA PHE A 174 14.22 -16.25 15.87
C PHE A 174 14.58 -15.60 17.23
N PRO A 175 15.85 -15.18 17.43
CA PRO A 175 16.30 -14.61 18.71
C PRO A 175 15.46 -13.41 19.13
N GLN A 176 15.37 -13.17 20.44
CA GLN A 176 14.89 -11.89 20.95
C GLN A 176 15.67 -10.74 20.29
N VAL A 177 15.02 -9.58 20.12
CA VAL A 177 15.59 -8.46 19.34
C VAL A 177 16.97 -8.04 19.84
N GLU A 178 17.16 -8.04 21.16
CA GLU A 178 18.41 -7.67 21.82
C GLU A 178 19.56 -8.65 21.55
N ASN A 179 19.24 -9.89 21.15
CA ASN A 179 20.20 -10.95 20.86
C ASN A 179 20.35 -11.20 19.35
N ALA A 180 19.58 -10.49 18.52
CA ALA A 180 19.63 -10.63 17.08
C ALA A 180 20.84 -9.90 16.48
N ARG A 181 21.36 -10.45 15.40
CA ARG A 181 22.56 -9.96 14.70
C ARG A 181 22.27 -9.04 13.52
N ASP A 182 21.07 -9.17 12.98
CA ASP A 182 20.57 -8.47 11.80
C ASP A 182 19.05 -8.67 11.78
N TYR A 183 18.38 -8.12 10.77
CA TYR A 183 17.04 -8.55 10.40
C TYR A 183 17.03 -10.03 10.01
N VAL A 184 15.87 -10.69 10.18
CA VAL A 184 15.69 -12.07 9.70
C VAL A 184 16.02 -12.12 8.20
N SER A 185 16.78 -13.11 7.75
CA SER A 185 17.03 -13.31 6.32
C SER A 185 15.99 -14.26 5.72
N HIS A 186 15.72 -14.17 4.40
CA HIS A 186 14.75 -15.07 3.76
C HIS A 186 15.13 -16.56 3.88
N GLY A 187 16.42 -16.89 3.79
CA GLY A 187 16.90 -18.26 3.96
C GLY A 187 16.75 -18.76 5.40
N GLU A 188 17.02 -17.89 6.37
CA GLU A 188 16.78 -18.16 7.79
C GLU A 188 15.28 -18.35 8.08
N LEU A 189 14.40 -17.53 7.48
CA LEU A 189 12.95 -17.69 7.60
C LEU A 189 12.52 -19.08 7.14
N ALA A 190 12.91 -19.49 5.93
CA ALA A 190 12.51 -20.77 5.37
C ALA A 190 12.91 -21.94 6.29
N GLN A 191 14.19 -22.00 6.67
CA GLN A 191 14.69 -23.08 7.51
C GLN A 191 14.10 -23.03 8.93
N GLY A 192 13.95 -21.83 9.49
CA GLY A 192 13.40 -21.65 10.82
C GLY A 192 11.93 -22.06 10.92
N LEU A 193 11.11 -21.67 9.96
CA LEU A 193 9.70 -22.05 9.89
C LEU A 193 9.53 -23.56 9.66
N GLU A 194 10.34 -24.17 8.77
CA GLU A 194 10.35 -25.63 8.58
C GLU A 194 10.71 -26.38 9.87
N TYR A 195 11.70 -25.88 10.62
CA TYR A 195 12.06 -26.44 11.91
C TYR A 195 10.90 -26.35 12.90
N LEU A 196 10.26 -25.19 13.02
CA LEU A 196 9.11 -24.99 13.90
C LEU A 196 7.94 -25.92 13.53
N GLU A 197 7.58 -26.01 12.26
CA GLU A 197 6.51 -26.91 11.81
C GLU A 197 6.85 -28.38 12.09
N SER A 198 8.10 -28.80 11.90
CA SER A 198 8.51 -30.18 12.14
C SER A 198 8.38 -30.59 13.62
N ASN A 199 8.61 -29.64 14.54
CA ASN A 199 8.52 -29.86 15.98
C ASN A 199 7.12 -29.61 16.55
N HIS A 200 6.32 -28.76 15.90
CA HIS A 200 4.98 -28.37 16.33
C HIS A 200 3.93 -28.50 15.20
N PRO A 201 3.81 -29.68 14.58
CA PRO A 201 2.97 -29.89 13.39
C PRO A 201 1.46 -29.77 13.64
N ASP A 202 1.04 -29.74 14.91
CA ASP A 202 -0.35 -29.53 15.31
C ASP A 202 -0.73 -28.05 15.43
N ARG A 203 0.25 -27.14 15.41
CA ARG A 203 0.07 -25.70 15.61
C ARG A 203 0.45 -24.84 14.42
N LEU A 204 1.46 -25.26 13.66
CA LEU A 204 2.02 -24.51 12.53
C LEU A 204 2.00 -25.34 11.24
N ARG A 205 1.55 -24.73 10.14
CA ARG A 205 1.69 -25.24 8.78
C ARG A 205 2.37 -24.19 7.92
N VAL A 206 3.47 -24.55 7.26
CA VAL A 206 4.24 -23.62 6.42
C VAL A 206 4.33 -24.20 5.01
N HIS A 207 4.15 -23.35 4.01
CA HIS A 207 4.31 -23.75 2.61
C HIS A 207 4.62 -22.56 1.72
N ALA A 208 5.30 -22.84 0.60
CA ALA A 208 5.47 -21.87 -0.47
C ALA A 208 4.22 -21.90 -1.37
N ILE A 209 3.71 -20.71 -1.72
CA ILE A 209 2.51 -20.56 -2.56
C ILE A 209 2.85 -20.20 -4.01
N GLY A 210 4.07 -19.76 -4.26
CA GLY A 210 4.56 -19.35 -5.57
C GLY A 210 5.96 -18.79 -5.47
N LYS A 211 6.41 -18.11 -6.53
CA LYS A 211 7.74 -17.50 -6.62
C LYS A 211 7.66 -16.07 -7.14
N SER A 212 8.61 -15.25 -6.75
CA SER A 212 8.84 -13.90 -7.29
C SER A 212 9.46 -13.93 -8.70
N PRO A 213 9.50 -12.80 -9.44
CA PRO A 213 10.19 -12.71 -10.74
C PRO A 213 11.67 -13.11 -10.69
N GLY A 214 12.38 -12.75 -9.61
CA GLY A 214 13.79 -13.06 -9.39
C GLY A 214 14.76 -12.07 -10.02
N TRP A 215 15.76 -11.64 -9.24
CA TRP A 215 16.88 -10.82 -9.71
C TRP A 215 17.90 -11.63 -10.52
N GLU A 216 18.76 -10.96 -11.28
CA GLU A 216 19.97 -11.59 -11.81
C GLU A 216 20.90 -11.98 -10.65
N ASN A 217 21.40 -13.22 -10.65
CA ASN A 217 22.30 -13.72 -9.61
C ASN A 217 23.74 -13.77 -10.11
N LEU A 218 24.57 -12.87 -9.58
CA LEU A 218 25.98 -12.72 -9.95
C LEU A 218 26.87 -13.89 -9.51
N PHE A 219 26.43 -14.66 -8.50
CA PHE A 219 27.17 -15.82 -8.01
C PHE A 219 26.92 -17.06 -8.86
N THR A 220 25.66 -17.34 -9.23
CA THR A 220 25.31 -18.51 -10.06
C THR A 220 25.40 -18.22 -11.55
N GLY A 221 25.27 -16.95 -11.96
CA GLY A 221 25.17 -16.50 -13.34
C GLY A 221 23.77 -16.67 -13.94
N ASP A 222 22.74 -16.91 -13.13
CA ASP A 222 21.36 -17.05 -13.59
C ASP A 222 20.75 -15.66 -13.88
N GLU A 223 20.11 -15.51 -15.05
CA GLU A 223 19.46 -14.26 -15.47
C GLU A 223 18.23 -13.90 -14.62
N ARG A 224 17.63 -14.89 -13.96
CA ARG A 224 16.54 -14.73 -12.99
C ARG A 224 16.72 -15.77 -11.88
N ASP A 225 16.65 -15.34 -10.63
CA ASP A 225 16.69 -16.18 -9.43
C ASP A 225 15.39 -16.05 -8.60
N PRO A 226 14.27 -16.67 -9.07
CA PRO A 226 12.97 -16.62 -8.38
C PRO A 226 13.02 -17.16 -6.97
N THR A 227 12.47 -16.39 -6.02
CA THR A 227 12.46 -16.72 -4.60
C THR A 227 11.05 -17.09 -4.12
N ASP A 228 10.94 -18.09 -3.25
CA ASP A 228 9.65 -18.60 -2.78
C ASP A 228 8.89 -17.56 -1.92
N VAL A 229 7.59 -17.42 -2.18
CA VAL A 229 6.63 -16.67 -1.37
C VAL A 229 6.04 -17.61 -0.32
N TYR A 230 6.24 -17.32 0.97
CA TYR A 230 5.84 -18.20 2.06
C TYR A 230 4.56 -17.75 2.76
N VAL A 231 3.81 -18.76 3.20
CA VAL A 231 2.68 -18.61 4.11
C VAL A 231 2.91 -19.48 5.33
N ALA A 232 2.68 -18.91 6.51
CA ALA A 232 2.66 -19.60 7.79
C ALA A 232 1.27 -19.48 8.41
N GLU A 233 0.59 -20.61 8.56
CA GLU A 233 -0.71 -20.69 9.20
C GLU A 233 -0.56 -21.21 10.63
N VAL A 234 -1.18 -20.51 11.58
CA VAL A 234 -1.05 -20.78 13.00
C VAL A 234 -2.43 -20.95 13.63
N THR A 235 -2.72 -22.16 14.09
CA THR A 235 -3.92 -22.47 14.88
C THR A 235 -3.82 -23.85 15.53
N LYS A 236 -4.65 -24.16 16.53
CA LYS A 236 -4.78 -25.54 17.02
C LYS A 236 -5.39 -26.44 15.95
N ASN A 237 -4.74 -27.59 15.73
CA ASN A 237 -5.10 -28.58 14.71
C ASN A 237 -5.04 -28.02 13.29
N VAL A 238 -4.03 -27.20 12.98
CA VAL A 238 -3.87 -26.53 11.67
C VAL A 238 -3.91 -27.47 10.46
N ARG A 239 -3.56 -28.76 10.63
CA ARG A 239 -3.59 -29.78 9.58
C ARG A 239 -4.95 -30.45 9.35
N ASP A 240 -5.96 -30.09 10.14
CA ASP A 240 -7.35 -30.45 9.86
C ASP A 240 -7.98 -29.35 9.00
N ASP A 241 -7.91 -29.50 7.67
CA ASP A 241 -8.36 -28.49 6.70
C ASP A 241 -9.80 -28.04 6.96
N ALA A 242 -10.69 -28.97 7.34
CA ALA A 242 -12.09 -28.64 7.60
C ALA A 242 -12.22 -27.81 8.89
N SER A 243 -11.44 -28.14 9.92
CA SER A 243 -11.40 -27.33 11.15
C SER A 243 -10.75 -25.98 10.92
N PHE A 244 -9.69 -25.90 10.10
CA PHE A 244 -9.00 -24.65 9.79
C PHE A 244 -9.93 -23.70 9.03
N GLN A 245 -10.59 -24.20 7.98
CA GLN A 245 -11.47 -23.37 7.16
C GLN A 245 -12.69 -22.85 7.92
N ALA A 246 -13.24 -23.62 8.87
CA ALA A 246 -14.38 -23.19 9.66
C ALA A 246 -14.09 -22.09 10.70
N LYS A 247 -12.82 -21.79 11.01
CA LYS A 247 -12.44 -20.74 11.97
C LYS A 247 -12.41 -19.36 11.32
N GLU A 248 -12.72 -18.33 12.09
CA GLU A 248 -12.43 -16.94 11.73
C GLU A 248 -10.92 -16.73 11.58
N LYS A 249 -10.52 -15.87 10.63
CA LYS A 249 -9.12 -15.65 10.28
C LYS A 249 -8.70 -14.20 10.42
N ALA A 250 -7.55 -14.00 11.08
CA ALA A 250 -6.76 -12.79 11.00
C ALA A 250 -5.56 -13.02 10.08
N VAL A 251 -5.38 -12.17 9.08
CA VAL A 251 -4.30 -12.27 8.09
C VAL A 251 -3.32 -11.11 8.26
N PHE A 252 -2.02 -11.42 8.31
CA PHE A 252 -0.93 -10.45 8.46
C PHE A 252 0.06 -10.57 7.29
N SER A 253 0.16 -9.52 6.48
CA SER A 253 1.21 -9.35 5.46
C SER A 253 2.40 -8.61 6.08
N LEU A 254 3.61 -9.18 5.98
CA LEU A 254 4.77 -8.77 6.79
C LEU A 254 5.96 -8.18 6.02
N ALA A 255 5.89 -8.16 4.70
CA ALA A 255 6.98 -7.72 3.83
C ALA A 255 6.45 -7.49 2.42
N ILE A 256 5.44 -6.64 2.25
CA ILE A 256 5.02 -6.22 0.91
C ILE A 256 6.08 -5.33 0.30
N HIS A 257 6.70 -4.45 1.09
CA HIS A 257 7.93 -3.77 0.73
C HIS A 257 9.15 -4.41 1.40
N GLY A 258 10.21 -4.64 0.62
CA GLY A 258 11.41 -5.34 1.10
C GLY A 258 12.24 -4.53 2.08
N ASP A 259 12.17 -3.20 2.01
CA ASP A 259 12.88 -2.22 2.83
C ASP A 259 12.15 -1.81 4.12
N GLU A 260 11.03 -2.49 4.44
CA GLU A 260 10.20 -2.20 5.62
C GLU A 260 10.20 -3.42 6.57
N PRO A 261 11.28 -3.64 7.34
CA PRO A 261 11.51 -4.89 8.06
C PRO A 261 10.65 -5.13 9.32
N ALA A 262 10.05 -4.11 9.94
CA ALA A 262 9.48 -4.28 11.28
C ALA A 262 8.37 -5.35 11.34
N GLY A 263 7.56 -5.47 10.28
CA GLY A 263 6.52 -6.51 10.16
C GLY A 263 7.12 -7.92 10.29
N ARG A 264 8.15 -8.22 9.49
CA ARG A 264 8.87 -9.51 9.55
C ARG A 264 9.62 -9.71 10.86
N VAL A 265 10.14 -8.66 11.49
CA VAL A 265 10.81 -8.74 12.80
C VAL A 265 9.84 -9.17 13.90
N ALA A 266 8.67 -8.52 14.00
CA ALA A 266 7.66 -8.84 14.98
C ALA A 266 6.98 -10.19 14.71
N GLY A 267 6.54 -10.40 13.47
CA GLY A 267 5.72 -11.55 13.10
C GLY A 267 6.44 -12.89 13.23
N THR A 268 7.72 -12.98 12.85
CA THR A 268 8.50 -14.24 12.97
C THR A 268 8.66 -14.69 14.42
N ARG A 269 8.95 -13.74 15.33
CA ARG A 269 9.05 -14.00 16.77
C ARG A 269 7.70 -14.39 17.35
N LEU A 270 6.62 -13.73 16.93
CA LEU A 270 5.27 -14.07 17.36
C LEU A 270 4.86 -15.47 16.89
N ILE A 271 5.16 -15.85 15.63
CA ILE A 271 4.91 -17.21 15.11
C ILE A 271 5.58 -18.24 16.01
N GLU A 272 6.87 -18.06 16.33
CA GLU A 272 7.61 -18.96 17.21
C GLU A 272 6.96 -19.08 18.60
N GLU A 273 6.61 -17.94 19.22
CA GLU A 273 6.03 -17.93 20.56
C GLU A 273 4.65 -18.60 20.60
N ILE A 274 3.77 -18.34 19.64
CA ILE A 274 2.46 -18.99 19.56
C ILE A 274 2.64 -20.50 19.33
N THR A 275 3.57 -20.87 18.46
CA THR A 275 3.84 -22.26 18.09
C THR A 275 4.41 -23.07 19.26
N LYS A 276 5.29 -22.46 20.06
CA LYS A 276 5.84 -23.06 21.30
C LYS A 276 4.87 -23.00 22.47
N GLY A 277 3.79 -22.20 22.39
CA GLY A 277 2.84 -21.97 23.48
C GLY A 277 3.38 -21.04 24.57
N GLU A 278 4.26 -20.12 24.17
CA GLU A 278 4.91 -19.10 25.02
C GLU A 278 4.18 -17.74 24.97
N ALA A 279 3.32 -17.53 23.98
CA ALA A 279 2.45 -16.36 23.87
C ALA A 279 1.13 -16.57 24.64
N ASP A 280 1.15 -16.31 25.96
CA ASP A 280 0.00 -16.50 26.86
C ASP A 280 -1.28 -15.76 26.41
N ASP A 281 -1.12 -14.59 25.78
CA ASP A 281 -2.18 -13.77 25.22
C ASP A 281 -2.85 -14.38 23.97
N PHE A 282 -2.16 -15.29 23.27
CA PHE A 282 -2.68 -15.96 22.07
C PHE A 282 -3.13 -17.41 22.29
N GLU A 283 -2.66 -18.07 23.35
CA GLU A 283 -2.85 -19.53 23.53
C GLU A 283 -4.33 -19.95 23.52
N LYS A 284 -5.23 -19.12 24.05
CA LYS A 284 -6.68 -19.37 23.98
C LYS A 284 -7.28 -18.97 22.63
N LEU A 285 -6.81 -17.87 22.04
CA LEU A 285 -7.34 -17.35 20.78
C LEU A 285 -7.20 -18.40 19.67
N ILE A 286 -6.05 -19.05 19.56
CA ILE A 286 -5.78 -20.06 18.53
C ILE A 286 -6.60 -21.37 18.69
N GLU A 287 -7.36 -21.51 19.78
CA GLU A 287 -8.39 -22.56 19.87
C GLU A 287 -9.56 -22.25 18.92
N ASP A 288 -9.98 -20.99 18.88
CA ASP A 288 -11.20 -20.52 18.21
C ASP A 288 -10.93 -19.88 16.83
N ILE A 289 -9.78 -19.25 16.64
CA ILE A 289 -9.40 -18.56 15.40
C ILE A 289 -8.17 -19.18 14.73
N ALA A 290 -7.92 -18.79 13.49
CA ALA A 290 -6.67 -19.03 12.79
C ALA A 290 -5.96 -17.71 12.46
N ILE A 291 -4.64 -17.72 12.55
CA ILE A 291 -3.80 -16.56 12.21
C ILE A 291 -2.93 -16.96 11.02
N VAL A 292 -2.94 -16.15 9.97
CA VAL A 292 -2.18 -16.41 8.73
C VAL A 292 -1.16 -15.31 8.54
N PHE A 293 0.11 -15.68 8.38
CA PHE A 293 1.20 -14.76 8.08
C PHE A 293 1.68 -14.99 6.65
N ILE A 294 1.81 -13.90 5.87
CA ILE A 294 2.24 -13.95 4.47
C ILE A 294 3.49 -13.07 4.28
N PHE A 295 4.48 -13.63 3.59
CA PHE A 295 5.74 -12.97 3.25
C PHE A 295 5.78 -12.66 1.75
N THR A 296 5.16 -11.54 1.37
CA THR A 296 4.72 -11.22 0.01
C THR A 296 5.81 -10.86 -0.99
N ASN A 297 6.87 -10.13 -0.60
CA ASN A 297 7.92 -9.66 -1.51
C ASN A 297 9.31 -10.21 -1.11
N PRO A 298 9.62 -11.47 -1.47
CA PRO A 298 10.93 -12.02 -1.17
C PRO A 298 12.06 -11.40 -2.01
N ASP A 299 11.79 -10.88 -3.22
CA ASP A 299 12.80 -10.24 -4.07
C ASP A 299 13.37 -8.96 -3.42
N GLY A 300 12.50 -8.09 -2.91
CA GLY A 300 12.92 -6.87 -2.21
C GLY A 300 13.72 -7.17 -0.95
N TRP A 301 13.43 -8.31 -0.31
CA TRP A 301 14.16 -8.80 0.86
C TRP A 301 15.55 -9.34 0.49
N VAL A 302 15.66 -10.17 -0.56
CA VAL A 302 16.95 -10.79 -0.93
C VAL A 302 17.88 -9.84 -1.65
N ALA A 303 17.40 -8.73 -2.24
CA ALA A 303 18.19 -7.71 -2.94
C ALA A 303 19.41 -7.20 -2.15
N ARG A 304 19.36 -7.27 -0.80
CA ARG A 304 20.47 -6.89 0.08
C ARG A 304 21.65 -7.87 0.07
N LYS A 305 21.53 -9.07 -0.50
CA LYS A 305 22.64 -10.03 -0.49
C LYS A 305 23.66 -9.67 -1.58
N PRO A 306 24.98 -9.86 -1.37
CA PRO A 306 26.02 -9.56 -2.35
C PRO A 306 25.87 -10.26 -3.72
N GLN A 307 25.09 -11.33 -3.78
CA GLN A 307 24.78 -12.07 -5.00
C GLN A 307 23.93 -11.28 -5.99
N TYR A 308 23.23 -10.26 -5.51
CA TYR A 308 22.31 -9.49 -6.33
C TYR A 308 22.81 -8.06 -6.50
N GLU A 309 22.53 -7.54 -7.67
CA GLU A 309 22.58 -6.12 -7.92
C GLU A 309 21.28 -5.72 -8.58
N PHE A 310 20.84 -4.51 -8.29
CA PHE A 310 19.69 -3.93 -8.97
C PHE A 310 20.07 -2.54 -9.42
N GLU A 311 19.57 -2.15 -10.58
CA GLU A 311 19.74 -0.77 -11.01
C GLU A 311 18.81 0.09 -10.17
N SER A 312 19.40 1.03 -9.46
CA SER A 312 18.68 2.21 -9.02
C SER A 312 19.08 3.40 -9.89
N TRP A 313 18.47 4.54 -9.62
CA TRP A 313 18.77 5.76 -10.35
C TRP A 313 20.12 6.39 -9.94
N SER A 314 20.67 6.02 -8.76
CA SER A 314 22.02 6.35 -8.29
C SER A 314 23.12 5.57 -9.05
N GLY A 315 22.68 4.58 -9.83
CA GLY A 315 23.49 3.54 -10.45
C GLY A 315 23.16 2.18 -9.87
N THR A 316 24.03 1.23 -10.17
CA THR A 316 23.89 -0.15 -9.71
C THR A 316 24.06 -0.22 -8.20
N GLU A 317 22.97 -0.49 -7.51
CA GLU A 317 22.93 -0.67 -6.06
C GLU A 317 23.31 -2.09 -5.69
N ARG A 318 23.97 -2.21 -4.55
CA ARG A 318 24.35 -3.48 -3.94
C ARG A 318 24.21 -3.39 -2.43
N VAL A 319 23.86 -4.50 -1.81
CA VAL A 319 23.81 -4.64 -0.35
C VAL A 319 22.79 -3.73 0.36
N ARG A 320 21.66 -3.47 -0.31
CA ARG A 320 20.51 -2.73 0.26
C ARG A 320 19.20 -3.48 -0.01
N TYR A 321 18.21 -3.34 0.87
CA TYR A 321 16.85 -3.78 0.55
C TYR A 321 16.25 -2.97 -0.60
N HIS A 322 15.33 -3.57 -1.32
CA HIS A 322 14.58 -2.91 -2.39
C HIS A 322 13.09 -2.89 -2.03
N ARG A 323 12.41 -1.78 -2.34
CA ARG A 323 11.00 -1.58 -2.03
C ARG A 323 10.12 -2.62 -2.74
N GLY A 324 10.17 -2.67 -4.06
CA GLY A 324 9.41 -3.61 -4.88
C GLY A 324 10.12 -4.95 -5.11
N ASN A 325 9.66 -5.70 -6.11
CA ASN A 325 10.28 -6.97 -6.53
C ASN A 325 11.27 -6.75 -7.70
N ALA A 326 11.78 -7.80 -8.32
CA ALA A 326 12.76 -7.67 -9.41
C ALA A 326 12.20 -7.07 -10.72
N ALA A 327 10.88 -6.91 -10.84
CA ALA A 327 10.23 -6.42 -12.06
C ALA A 327 9.48 -5.10 -11.90
N ILE A 328 9.07 -4.74 -10.67
CA ILE A 328 8.31 -3.53 -10.35
C ILE A 328 8.84 -2.84 -9.08
N GLY A 329 8.79 -1.51 -9.05
CA GLY A 329 9.32 -0.70 -7.94
C GLY A 329 8.42 -0.61 -6.70
N ASP A 330 7.11 -0.83 -6.84
CA ASP A 330 6.14 -0.84 -5.73
C ASP A 330 5.17 -2.02 -5.90
N THR A 331 5.35 -3.00 -5.03
CA THR A 331 4.58 -4.26 -4.94
C THR A 331 3.22 -4.09 -4.26
N ASN A 332 2.86 -2.88 -3.84
CA ASN A 332 1.55 -2.51 -3.34
C ASN A 332 0.74 -1.70 -4.38
N ARG A 333 1.03 -1.88 -5.68
CA ARG A 333 0.25 -1.34 -6.82
C ARG A 333 -0.14 -2.39 -7.86
N GLN A 334 -0.14 -3.67 -7.48
CA GLN A 334 -0.29 -4.82 -8.39
C GLN A 334 -1.53 -5.70 -8.11
N TYR A 335 -2.48 -5.26 -7.28
CA TYR A 335 -3.64 -6.08 -6.91
C TYR A 335 -4.89 -5.72 -7.74
N PRO A 336 -5.79 -6.68 -8.00
CA PRO A 336 -6.97 -6.47 -8.86
C PRO A 336 -8.12 -5.76 -8.11
N THR A 337 -7.86 -4.51 -7.71
CA THR A 337 -8.81 -3.69 -6.96
C THR A 337 -9.96 -3.19 -7.85
N MET A 338 -11.20 -3.21 -7.35
CA MET A 338 -12.31 -2.47 -7.94
C MET A 338 -12.02 -0.96 -7.93
N GLY A 339 -12.67 -0.20 -8.82
CA GLY A 339 -12.35 1.22 -9.03
C GLY A 339 -11.49 1.48 -10.25
N TRP A 340 -10.95 2.69 -10.34
CA TRP A 340 -10.02 3.04 -11.42
C TRP A 340 -8.69 2.31 -11.26
N ILE A 341 -8.04 1.98 -12.37
CA ILE A 341 -6.70 1.38 -12.41
C ILE A 341 -5.79 2.27 -13.24
N ASN A 342 -4.63 2.62 -12.69
CA ASN A 342 -3.60 3.32 -13.44
C ASN A 342 -3.08 2.39 -14.58
N PRO A 343 -3.07 2.83 -15.85
CA PRO A 343 -2.60 2.01 -16.98
C PRO A 343 -1.14 1.57 -16.86
N SER A 344 -0.34 2.17 -15.98
CA SER A 344 1.04 1.73 -15.74
C SER A 344 1.16 0.50 -14.81
N TYR A 345 0.10 0.16 -14.06
CA TYR A 345 0.12 -0.92 -13.07
C TYR A 345 -0.10 -2.30 -13.70
N TRP A 346 0.27 -3.35 -12.95
CA TRP A 346 0.13 -4.76 -13.34
C TRP A 346 -0.81 -5.49 -12.38
N PRO A 347 -2.16 -5.34 -12.50
CA PRO A 347 -3.09 -6.00 -11.59
C PRO A 347 -3.07 -7.53 -11.77
N ALA A 348 -2.71 -8.24 -10.70
CA ALA A 348 -2.53 -9.67 -10.62
C ALA A 348 -3.87 -10.40 -10.39
N GLU A 349 -4.67 -10.51 -11.44
CA GLU A 349 -5.90 -11.32 -11.43
C GLU A 349 -5.63 -12.71 -12.02
N PRO A 350 -5.53 -13.79 -11.20
CA PRO A 350 -5.12 -15.11 -11.68
C PRO A 350 -6.12 -15.80 -12.61
N GLU A 351 -7.42 -15.55 -12.51
CA GLU A 351 -8.41 -16.33 -13.28
C GLU A 351 -8.41 -16.00 -14.79
N ASP A 352 -8.06 -14.75 -15.15
CA ASP A 352 -8.18 -14.21 -16.51
C ASP A 352 -6.87 -13.55 -17.01
N ALA A 353 -5.74 -13.78 -16.32
CA ALA A 353 -4.46 -13.17 -16.69
C ALA A 353 -4.06 -13.56 -18.14
N PRO A 354 -3.80 -12.60 -19.03
CA PRO A 354 -3.31 -12.89 -20.36
C PRO A 354 -1.84 -13.36 -20.34
N ASP A 355 -1.51 -14.33 -21.21
CA ASP A 355 -0.13 -14.80 -21.41
C ASP A 355 0.84 -13.66 -21.78
N VAL A 356 0.34 -12.64 -22.48
CA VAL A 356 1.08 -11.43 -22.86
C VAL A 356 0.17 -10.23 -22.64
N ARG A 357 0.66 -9.24 -21.90
CA ARG A 357 -0.08 -7.99 -21.69
C ARG A 357 -0.14 -7.17 -22.99
N PRO A 358 -1.32 -6.73 -23.45
CA PRO A 358 -1.48 -6.12 -24.78
C PRO A 358 -0.58 -4.90 -25.07
N ASP A 359 -0.28 -4.07 -24.07
CA ASP A 359 0.50 -2.84 -24.23
C ASP A 359 1.98 -2.98 -23.82
N ASP A 360 2.45 -4.18 -23.44
CA ASP A 360 3.86 -4.38 -23.06
C ASP A 360 4.75 -4.56 -24.30
N PRO A 361 5.70 -3.65 -24.56
CA PRO A 361 6.56 -3.71 -25.75
C PRO A 361 7.57 -4.85 -25.71
N ALA A 362 7.86 -5.41 -24.53
CA ALA A 362 8.77 -6.54 -24.36
C ALA A 362 8.07 -7.90 -24.55
N GLY A 363 6.74 -7.92 -24.69
CA GLY A 363 5.95 -9.13 -24.86
C GLY A 363 5.85 -9.99 -23.60
N ARG A 364 5.91 -9.38 -22.42
CA ARG A 364 5.80 -10.04 -21.11
C ARG A 364 4.35 -10.27 -20.69
N GLY A 365 4.11 -11.35 -19.94
CA GLY A 365 2.85 -11.64 -19.26
C GLY A 365 2.83 -11.22 -17.80
N TYR A 366 1.70 -11.42 -17.12
CA TYR A 366 1.61 -11.16 -15.67
C TYR A 366 2.48 -12.13 -14.85
N GLU A 367 2.62 -13.38 -15.29
CA GLU A 367 3.53 -14.39 -14.70
C GLU A 367 5.02 -14.00 -14.79
N ASP A 368 5.40 -13.09 -15.70
CA ASP A 368 6.77 -12.59 -15.80
C ASP A 368 7.07 -11.42 -14.86
N VAL A 369 6.03 -10.71 -14.41
CA VAL A 369 6.18 -9.39 -13.75
C VAL A 369 5.64 -9.40 -12.32
N VAL A 370 4.54 -10.10 -12.08
CA VAL A 370 3.83 -10.15 -10.78
C VAL A 370 3.40 -11.58 -10.36
N PRO A 371 4.22 -12.65 -10.59
CA PRO A 371 3.87 -14.02 -10.20
C PRO A 371 3.70 -14.20 -8.69
N ASP A 372 4.39 -13.39 -7.88
CA ASP A 372 4.24 -13.31 -6.44
C ASP A 372 2.83 -12.84 -6.04
N ALA A 373 2.36 -11.70 -6.57
CA ALA A 373 1.01 -11.21 -6.28
C ALA A 373 -0.09 -12.10 -6.83
N LEU A 374 0.10 -12.74 -8.00
CA LEU A 374 -0.83 -13.74 -8.53
C LEU A 374 -1.03 -14.88 -7.52
N SER A 375 0.08 -15.39 -6.97
CA SER A 375 0.08 -16.46 -5.98
C SER A 375 -0.57 -16.02 -4.66
N VAL A 376 -0.32 -14.78 -4.22
CA VAL A 376 -0.94 -14.22 -3.01
C VAL A 376 -2.46 -14.10 -3.17
N VAL A 377 -2.94 -13.57 -4.30
CA VAL A 377 -4.38 -13.44 -4.59
C VAL A 377 -5.04 -14.83 -4.65
N GLU A 378 -4.43 -15.78 -5.35
CA GLU A 378 -4.94 -17.15 -5.44
C GLU A 378 -5.01 -17.83 -4.06
N GLN A 379 -3.95 -17.72 -3.26
CA GLN A 379 -3.92 -18.31 -1.92
C GLN A 379 -4.99 -17.71 -1.01
N LEU A 380 -5.11 -16.38 -0.98
CA LEU A 380 -6.02 -15.69 -0.07
C LEU A 380 -7.49 -15.95 -0.41
N ARG A 381 -7.84 -16.07 -1.70
CA ARG A 381 -9.19 -16.53 -2.13
C ARG A 381 -9.49 -17.98 -1.73
N GLY A 382 -8.48 -18.76 -1.38
CA GLY A 382 -8.64 -20.12 -0.87
C GLY A 382 -9.05 -20.20 0.60
N TYR A 383 -9.14 -19.07 1.31
CA TYR A 383 -9.59 -19.02 2.69
C TYR A 383 -11.05 -18.58 2.80
N ASP A 384 -11.82 -19.31 3.62
CA ASP A 384 -13.13 -18.86 4.08
C ASP A 384 -12.97 -17.91 5.29
N ASN A 385 -13.97 -17.08 5.61
CA ASN A 385 -14.07 -16.37 6.90
C ASN A 385 -12.83 -15.49 7.25
N VAL A 386 -12.40 -14.63 6.33
CA VAL A 386 -11.31 -13.67 6.60
C VAL A 386 -11.90 -12.38 7.15
N GLU A 387 -11.83 -12.23 8.47
CA GLU A 387 -12.41 -11.07 9.17
C GLU A 387 -11.51 -9.84 9.06
N TYR A 388 -10.20 -10.02 9.28
CA TYR A 388 -9.22 -8.93 9.24
C TYR A 388 -8.05 -9.28 8.33
N LEU A 389 -7.60 -8.30 7.54
CA LEU A 389 -6.32 -8.35 6.86
C LEU A 389 -5.53 -7.06 7.12
N CYS A 390 -4.38 -7.21 7.77
CA CYS A 390 -3.47 -6.13 8.10
C CYS A 390 -2.16 -6.29 7.30
N ASP A 391 -1.72 -5.21 6.67
CA ASP A 391 -0.48 -5.17 5.90
C ASP A 391 0.48 -4.21 6.59
N TYR A 392 1.60 -4.72 7.10
CA TYR A 392 2.50 -3.95 7.97
C TYR A 392 3.56 -3.22 7.15
N HIS A 393 3.59 -1.88 7.23
CA HIS A 393 4.45 -0.97 6.46
C HIS A 393 5.30 -0.06 7.36
N MET A 394 6.41 0.45 6.86
CA MET A 394 7.19 1.44 7.62
C MET A 394 7.36 2.75 6.87
N MET A 395 7.48 3.81 7.65
CA MET A 395 7.78 5.15 7.19
C MET A 395 8.98 5.75 7.93
N ASP A 396 9.44 6.91 7.48
CA ASP A 396 10.62 7.55 8.05
C ASP A 396 10.29 8.21 9.40
N LEU A 397 9.57 9.34 9.40
CA LEU A 397 9.20 10.10 10.60
C LEU A 397 7.74 10.57 10.54
N SER A 398 7.11 10.78 11.69
CA SER A 398 5.72 11.26 11.81
C SER A 398 5.44 11.84 13.20
N ALA A 399 4.36 12.62 13.34
CA ALA A 399 3.88 13.05 14.66
C ALA A 399 3.37 11.88 15.53
N SER A 400 3.16 10.70 14.95
CA SER A 400 2.75 9.48 15.65
C SER A 400 3.80 8.38 15.46
N MET A 401 4.02 7.55 16.48
CA MET A 401 4.88 6.37 16.32
C MET A 401 4.29 5.39 15.30
N VAL A 402 2.97 5.19 15.33
CA VAL A 402 2.23 4.41 14.32
C VAL A 402 1.12 5.27 13.73
N LEU A 403 0.98 5.27 12.41
CA LEU A 403 -0.21 5.73 11.71
C LEU A 403 -0.95 4.51 11.16
N ASN A 404 -2.17 4.26 11.61
CA ASN A 404 -3.00 3.23 11.00
C ASN A 404 -3.82 3.83 9.84
N LEU A 405 -3.55 3.34 8.63
CA LEU A 405 -4.17 3.77 7.39
C LEU A 405 -5.36 2.87 7.09
N GLU A 406 -6.55 3.43 7.22
CA GLU A 406 -7.80 2.78 6.81
C GLU A 406 -7.83 2.67 5.28
N SER A 407 -8.01 1.44 4.77
CA SER A 407 -7.90 1.19 3.33
C SER A 407 -9.02 1.86 2.51
N ASN A 408 -8.83 1.89 1.19
CA ASN A 408 -9.83 2.39 0.25
C ASN A 408 -11.05 1.51 0.04
N ALA A 409 -11.10 0.34 0.68
CA ALA A 409 -12.21 -0.61 0.58
C ALA A 409 -13.57 -0.03 0.98
N PRO A 410 -14.70 -0.47 0.41
CA PRO A 410 -16.00 0.05 0.77
C PRO A 410 -16.50 -0.73 1.98
N TYR A 411 -16.90 -0.04 3.04
CA TYR A 411 -17.46 -0.67 4.24
C TYR A 411 -18.88 -0.20 4.47
N ASP A 412 -19.72 -1.12 4.91
CA ASP A 412 -21.04 -0.81 5.42
C ASP A 412 -20.94 -0.28 6.87
N HIS A 413 -22.08 -0.21 7.56
CA HIS A 413 -22.13 0.25 8.94
C HIS A 413 -21.27 -0.59 9.89
N ALA A 414 -21.37 -1.92 9.80
CA ALA A 414 -20.64 -2.82 10.70
C ALA A 414 -19.13 -2.75 10.44
N GLY A 415 -18.70 -2.86 9.17
CA GLY A 415 -17.28 -2.79 8.81
C GLY A 415 -16.63 -1.46 9.18
N THR A 416 -17.35 -0.35 9.00
CA THR A 416 -16.89 0.99 9.44
C THR A 416 -16.69 1.04 10.95
N HIS A 417 -17.54 0.35 11.71
CA HIS A 417 -17.39 0.26 13.15
C HIS A 417 -16.26 -0.67 13.56
N ASP A 418 -16.10 -1.84 12.96
CA ASP A 418 -14.99 -2.74 13.27
C ASP A 418 -13.62 -2.10 13.02
N LEU A 419 -13.51 -1.32 11.94
CA LEU A 419 -12.34 -0.51 11.61
C LEU A 419 -11.95 0.50 12.71
N ASP A 420 -12.90 1.26 13.24
CA ASP A 420 -12.60 2.17 14.35
C ASP A 420 -12.36 1.43 15.69
N GLU A 421 -12.99 0.28 15.92
CA GLU A 421 -12.78 -0.50 17.15
C GLU A 421 -11.35 -1.02 17.26
N VAL A 422 -10.86 -1.64 16.18
CA VAL A 422 -9.51 -2.20 16.19
C VAL A 422 -8.46 -1.12 16.41
N ASN A 423 -8.63 0.05 15.77
CA ASN A 423 -7.73 1.18 15.95
C ASN A 423 -7.72 1.71 17.41
N ARG A 424 -8.89 1.84 18.04
CA ARG A 424 -9.01 2.26 19.44
C ARG A 424 -8.37 1.28 20.40
N ARG A 425 -8.49 -0.02 20.14
CA ARG A 425 -7.85 -1.07 20.94
C ARG A 425 -6.34 -1.04 20.83
N ILE A 426 -5.81 -0.86 19.62
CA ILE A 426 -4.35 -0.76 19.40
C ILE A 426 -3.80 0.48 20.11
N ASP A 427 -4.45 1.65 19.99
CA ASP A 427 -4.06 2.87 20.72
C ASP A 427 -4.08 2.64 22.24
N GLY A 428 -5.14 2.01 22.74
CA GLY A 428 -5.27 1.62 24.15
C GLY A 428 -4.15 0.68 24.60
N ALA A 429 -3.82 -0.34 23.82
CA ALA A 429 -2.77 -1.31 24.10
C ALA A 429 -1.37 -0.67 24.17
N MET A 430 -1.05 0.23 23.23
CA MET A 430 0.21 0.97 23.24
C MET A 430 0.28 1.94 24.42
N THR A 431 -0.83 2.64 24.71
CA THR A 431 -0.95 3.54 25.85
C THR A 431 -0.82 2.79 27.18
N ASP A 432 -1.39 1.59 27.31
CA ASP A 432 -1.25 0.75 28.50
C ASP A 432 0.18 0.24 28.69
N HIS A 433 0.90 -0.01 27.59
CA HIS A 433 2.28 -0.47 27.63
C HIS A 433 3.28 0.65 27.98
N TRP A 434 3.20 1.80 27.30
CA TRP A 434 4.18 2.88 27.43
C TRP A 434 3.69 4.09 28.24
N GLY A 435 2.38 4.29 28.36
CA GLY A 435 1.77 5.50 28.92
C GLY A 435 1.81 6.69 27.98
N SER A 436 2.98 7.04 27.45
CA SER A 436 3.18 8.10 26.45
C SER A 436 4.49 7.88 25.67
N PRO A 437 4.71 8.61 24.55
CA PRO A 437 5.98 8.57 23.81
C PRO A 437 7.22 8.90 24.65
N ASP A 438 7.07 9.66 25.74
CA ASP A 438 8.16 10.03 26.65
C ASP A 438 8.87 8.79 27.24
N ALA A 439 8.20 7.64 27.33
CA ALA A 439 8.78 6.42 27.86
C ALA A 439 9.90 5.83 26.98
N ILE A 440 9.93 6.18 25.70
CA ILE A 440 10.91 5.71 24.70
C ILE A 440 11.66 6.86 24.01
N ALA A 441 11.48 8.09 24.48
CA ALA A 441 11.99 9.31 23.85
C ALA A 441 13.51 9.32 23.61
N ASP A 442 14.30 8.84 24.58
CA ASP A 442 15.76 8.82 24.46
C ASP A 442 16.21 7.94 23.27
N GLU A 443 15.57 6.78 23.10
CA GLU A 443 15.90 5.83 22.04
C GLU A 443 15.32 6.24 20.69
N THR A 444 14.11 6.81 20.66
CA THR A 444 13.57 7.40 19.43
C THR A 444 14.43 8.56 18.94
N SER A 445 14.88 9.45 19.83
CA SER A 445 15.78 10.54 19.47
C SER A 445 17.15 10.04 18.99
N ARG A 446 17.68 8.99 19.63
CA ARG A 446 18.95 8.37 19.24
C ARG A 446 18.84 7.71 17.86
N ALA A 447 17.76 6.98 17.60
CA ALA A 447 17.50 6.34 16.31
C ALA A 447 17.36 7.39 15.18
N ALA A 448 16.60 8.46 15.42
CA ALA A 448 16.44 9.51 14.41
C ALA A 448 17.77 10.24 14.08
N ASP A 449 18.64 10.45 15.07
CA ASP A 449 19.99 10.97 14.84
C ASP A 449 20.88 9.96 14.09
N ALA A 450 20.84 8.69 14.47
CA ALA A 450 21.65 7.65 13.84
C ALA A 450 21.25 7.35 12.38
N ILE A 451 19.97 7.40 12.05
CA ILE A 451 19.45 7.07 10.72
C ILE A 451 19.46 8.31 9.80
N TRP A 452 18.99 9.47 10.29
CA TRP A 452 18.78 10.67 9.47
C TRP A 452 19.55 11.91 9.92
N GLY A 453 20.35 11.84 10.99
CA GLY A 453 21.02 13.01 11.56
C GLY A 453 20.04 14.04 12.14
N TYR A 454 18.89 13.56 12.65
CA TYR A 454 17.81 14.40 13.17
C TYR A 454 17.65 14.25 14.70
N PRO A 455 18.51 14.90 15.50
CA PRO A 455 18.52 14.73 16.95
C PRO A 455 17.35 15.44 17.64
N GLY A 456 16.87 14.84 18.74
CA GLY A 456 15.82 15.39 19.59
C GLY A 456 14.40 15.06 19.15
N TYR A 457 14.24 14.22 18.13
CA TYR A 457 12.93 13.76 17.66
C TYR A 457 12.28 12.80 18.65
N VAL A 458 11.02 13.09 18.95
CA VAL A 458 10.11 12.25 19.73
C VAL A 458 8.72 12.45 19.11
N PRO A 459 7.99 11.39 18.75
CA PRO A 459 6.63 11.54 18.23
C PRO A 459 5.71 12.14 19.31
N ASP A 460 4.73 12.92 18.90
CA ASP A 460 3.76 13.56 19.80
C ASP A 460 2.81 12.52 20.45
N ARG A 461 2.59 11.38 19.78
CA ARG A 461 1.70 10.30 20.26
C ARG A 461 2.17 8.92 19.80
N LEU A 462 1.62 7.88 20.42
CA LEU A 462 1.93 6.48 20.07
C LEU A 462 1.18 6.04 18.81
N LEU A 463 -0.10 6.39 18.69
CA LEU A 463 -0.90 6.04 17.51
C LEU A 463 -1.81 7.21 17.07
N ASP A 464 -2.00 7.36 15.77
CA ASP A 464 -3.18 8.00 15.18
C ASP A 464 -3.71 7.15 14.03
N TYR A 465 -4.93 7.41 13.59
CA TYR A 465 -5.56 6.63 12.53
C TYR A 465 -6.57 7.46 11.74
N GLY A 466 -6.82 7.07 10.50
CA GLY A 466 -7.78 7.68 9.59
C GLY A 466 -7.63 7.07 8.20
N THR A 467 -8.30 7.63 7.20
CA THR A 467 -8.06 7.19 5.81
C THR A 467 -6.61 7.42 5.39
N ILE A 468 -6.18 6.77 4.30
CA ILE A 468 -4.86 7.04 3.70
C ILE A 468 -4.66 8.55 3.44
N TYR A 469 -5.73 9.26 3.05
CA TYR A 469 -5.65 10.71 2.90
C TYR A 469 -5.55 11.45 4.24
N ASP A 470 -6.33 11.07 5.25
CA ASP A 470 -6.28 11.71 6.57
C ASP A 470 -4.88 11.64 7.20
N THR A 471 -4.14 10.56 6.95
CA THR A 471 -2.82 10.31 7.54
C THR A 471 -1.67 10.78 6.66
N LEU A 472 -1.69 10.46 5.36
CA LEU A 472 -0.57 10.70 4.44
C LEU A 472 -0.90 11.65 3.28
N SER A 473 -2.13 12.19 3.20
CA SER A 473 -2.55 13.18 2.19
C SER A 473 -2.52 12.71 0.73
N TYR A 474 -2.58 11.41 0.47
CA TYR A 474 -2.76 10.84 -0.87
C TYR A 474 -3.76 9.68 -0.87
N GLN A 475 -4.01 9.13 -2.07
CA GLN A 475 -4.85 7.96 -2.25
C GLN A 475 -4.23 7.00 -3.27
N VAL A 476 -4.54 5.71 -3.13
CA VAL A 476 -3.98 4.64 -3.96
C VAL A 476 -5.05 3.82 -4.68
N THR A 477 -4.63 3.15 -5.75
CA THR A 477 -5.33 2.03 -6.38
C THR A 477 -4.36 0.88 -6.61
N GLY A 478 -4.86 -0.34 -6.78
CA GLY A 478 -4.02 -1.53 -6.96
C GLY A 478 -3.32 -2.03 -5.69
N ALA A 479 -3.71 -1.55 -4.51
CA ALA A 479 -3.12 -1.95 -3.23
C ALA A 479 -3.75 -3.25 -2.68
N LEU A 480 -2.96 -4.05 -1.94
CA LEU A 480 -3.40 -5.32 -1.34
C LEU A 480 -4.65 -5.14 -0.50
N LEU A 481 -4.65 -4.14 0.37
CA LEU A 481 -5.76 -3.89 1.30
C LEU A 481 -7.04 -3.42 0.62
N GLY A 482 -6.90 -2.62 -0.45
CA GLY A 482 -8.05 -2.18 -1.25
C GLY A 482 -8.73 -3.37 -1.94
N TRP A 483 -7.96 -4.38 -2.35
CA TRP A 483 -8.48 -5.60 -2.95
C TRP A 483 -9.04 -6.54 -1.89
N ALA A 484 -8.33 -6.75 -0.79
CA ALA A 484 -8.76 -7.64 0.28
C ALA A 484 -10.06 -7.17 0.94
N GLY A 485 -10.24 -5.86 1.13
CA GLY A 485 -11.47 -5.32 1.75
C GLY A 485 -12.65 -5.15 0.80
N GLN A 486 -12.47 -5.29 -0.52
CA GLN A 486 -13.62 -5.21 -1.43
C GLN A 486 -14.51 -6.46 -1.32
N PRO A 487 -15.80 -6.39 -1.67
CA PRO A 487 -16.71 -7.52 -1.55
C PRO A 487 -16.27 -8.75 -2.34
N GLU A 488 -16.56 -9.95 -1.83
CA GLU A 488 -16.23 -11.23 -2.47
C GLU A 488 -16.81 -11.37 -3.89
N GLU A 489 -17.98 -10.77 -4.16
CA GLU A 489 -18.59 -10.78 -5.50
C GLU A 489 -17.74 -10.06 -6.56
N PHE A 490 -16.87 -9.14 -6.14
CA PHE A 490 -15.87 -8.48 -6.97
C PHE A 490 -14.48 -9.15 -6.86
N GLY A 491 -14.41 -10.34 -6.25
CA GLY A 491 -13.21 -11.15 -6.13
C GLY A 491 -12.24 -10.73 -5.02
N GLY A 492 -12.69 -9.90 -4.06
CA GLY A 492 -11.97 -9.60 -2.82
C GLY A 492 -12.25 -10.63 -1.71
N LEU A 493 -12.01 -10.25 -0.46
CA LEU A 493 -12.24 -11.09 0.73
C LEU A 493 -13.35 -10.54 1.64
N GLY A 494 -13.83 -9.31 1.43
CA GLY A 494 -14.77 -8.64 2.34
C GLY A 494 -14.19 -8.33 3.73
N ALA A 495 -12.86 -8.40 3.89
CA ALA A 495 -12.19 -8.23 5.18
C ALA A 495 -12.13 -6.77 5.63
N VAL A 496 -12.06 -6.52 6.94
CA VAL A 496 -11.69 -5.21 7.49
C VAL A 496 -10.18 -5.04 7.36
N THR A 497 -9.74 -3.99 6.64
CA THR A 497 -8.34 -3.81 6.28
C THR A 497 -7.73 -2.46 6.65
N VAL A 498 -6.50 -2.54 7.19
CA VAL A 498 -5.69 -1.42 7.70
C VAL A 498 -4.22 -1.65 7.39
N ALA A 499 -3.49 -0.59 7.06
CA ALA A 499 -2.04 -0.59 6.94
C ALA A 499 -1.40 0.23 8.08
N PRO A 500 -0.77 -0.40 9.08
CA PRO A 500 0.03 0.31 10.07
C PRO A 500 1.35 0.78 9.46
N GLU A 501 1.57 2.09 9.41
CA GLU A 501 2.82 2.76 9.06
C GLU A 501 3.62 3.07 10.33
N LEU A 502 4.71 2.35 10.55
CA LEU A 502 5.58 2.51 11.72
C LEU A 502 6.81 3.36 11.37
N ILE A 503 7.10 4.36 12.19
CA ILE A 503 8.27 5.25 12.00
C ILE A 503 9.60 4.52 12.16
N LEU A 504 10.70 5.25 11.90
CA LEU A 504 12.08 4.83 12.16
C LEU A 504 12.55 3.70 11.23
N ARG A 505 12.02 3.63 10.00
CA ARG A 505 12.49 2.71 8.95
C ARG A 505 14.00 2.88 8.68
N ASP A 506 14.78 1.82 8.93
CA ASP A 506 16.18 1.72 8.52
C ASP A 506 16.34 0.61 7.47
N ALA A 507 16.56 1.03 6.22
CA ALA A 507 16.75 0.12 5.09
C ALA A 507 18.17 -0.49 5.01
N TYR A 508 19.05 -0.15 5.96
CA TYR A 508 20.45 -0.55 5.97
C TYR A 508 20.77 -1.37 7.21
N ASP A 509 20.65 -0.79 8.39
CA ASP A 509 21.22 -1.38 9.59
C ASP A 509 20.15 -1.84 10.57
N PHE A 510 20.41 -2.99 11.19
CA PHE A 510 19.61 -3.45 12.31
C PHE A 510 20.09 -2.78 13.60
N LYS A 511 19.22 -1.99 14.24
CA LYS A 511 19.53 -1.25 15.47
C LYS A 511 18.73 -1.82 16.65
N PRO A 512 19.28 -2.76 17.43
CA PRO A 512 18.50 -3.54 18.41
C PRO A 512 17.83 -2.68 19.50
N PHE A 513 18.45 -1.55 19.88
CA PHE A 513 17.91 -0.66 20.92
C PHE A 513 16.55 -0.08 20.55
N ILE A 514 16.31 0.26 19.28
CA ILE A 514 15.03 0.82 18.81
C ILE A 514 14.10 -0.28 18.27
N GLU A 515 14.65 -1.28 17.58
CA GLU A 515 13.88 -2.40 17.00
C GLU A 515 13.05 -3.14 18.06
N ARG A 516 13.48 -3.17 19.32
CA ARG A 516 12.71 -3.83 20.40
C ARG A 516 11.38 -3.11 20.65
N HIS A 517 11.34 -1.79 20.47
CA HIS A 517 10.14 -0.98 20.61
C HIS A 517 9.27 -1.07 19.36
N LEU A 518 9.89 -1.06 18.17
CA LEU A 518 9.20 -1.24 16.89
C LEU A 518 8.49 -2.61 16.82
N ALA A 519 9.21 -3.68 17.17
CA ALA A 519 8.66 -5.03 17.23
C ALA A 519 7.53 -5.16 18.27
N THR A 520 7.66 -4.46 19.41
CA THR A 520 6.62 -4.45 20.45
C THR A 520 5.34 -3.77 19.95
N ALA A 521 5.45 -2.65 19.23
CA ALA A 521 4.30 -1.92 18.67
C ALA A 521 3.46 -2.83 17.77
N TYR A 522 4.12 -3.57 16.87
CA TYR A 522 3.45 -4.50 15.97
C TYR A 522 2.96 -5.77 16.65
N ARG A 523 3.67 -6.29 17.65
CA ARG A 523 3.15 -7.40 18.46
C ARG A 523 1.82 -7.01 19.11
N LEU A 524 1.73 -5.81 19.71
CA LEU A 524 0.51 -5.32 20.33
C LEU A 524 -0.61 -5.17 19.28
N SER A 525 -0.29 -4.61 18.11
CA SER A 525 -1.23 -4.54 16.97
C SER A 525 -1.77 -5.92 16.58
N MET A 526 -0.90 -6.90 16.33
CA MET A 526 -1.29 -8.27 15.95
C MET A 526 -2.15 -8.94 17.03
N ARG A 527 -1.90 -8.66 18.31
CA ARG A 527 -2.72 -9.15 19.42
C ARG A 527 -4.14 -8.60 19.35
N GLU A 528 -4.30 -7.29 19.18
CA GLU A 528 -5.64 -6.69 19.14
C GLU A 528 -6.47 -7.17 17.95
N TYR A 529 -5.85 -7.38 16.78
CA TYR A 529 -6.51 -8.04 15.65
C TYR A 529 -6.98 -9.46 15.99
N ALA A 530 -6.10 -10.27 16.60
CA ALA A 530 -6.43 -11.63 16.99
C ALA A 530 -7.52 -11.69 18.06
N GLU A 531 -7.49 -10.80 19.05
CA GLU A 531 -8.53 -10.71 20.08
C GLU A 531 -9.87 -10.30 19.49
N LEU A 532 -9.89 -9.32 18.57
CA LEU A 532 -11.12 -8.84 17.95
C LEU A 532 -11.72 -9.88 16.98
N THR A 533 -10.88 -10.66 16.31
CA THR A 533 -11.32 -11.80 15.47
C THR A 533 -11.98 -12.91 16.29
N ALA A 534 -11.62 -13.04 17.57
CA ALA A 534 -12.13 -14.11 18.44
C ALA A 534 -13.44 -13.77 19.17
N VAL A 535 -13.96 -12.54 19.02
CA VAL A 535 -15.16 -12.06 19.71
C VAL A 535 -16.25 -11.67 18.71
N SER A 536 -17.49 -11.57 19.19
CA SER A 536 -18.58 -11.08 18.34
C SER A 536 -18.63 -9.55 18.40
N THR A 537 -18.54 -8.91 17.25
CA THR A 537 -18.83 -7.47 17.09
C THR A 537 -20.23 -7.27 16.53
N ASP A 538 -20.87 -6.14 16.86
CA ASP A 538 -22.16 -5.72 16.33
C ASP A 538 -22.27 -4.19 16.36
N ALA A 539 -23.08 -3.61 15.48
CA ALA A 539 -23.32 -2.17 15.41
C ALA A 539 -24.78 -1.86 15.11
N THR A 540 -25.35 -0.84 15.77
CA THR A 540 -26.74 -0.43 15.57
C THR A 540 -26.87 1.09 15.45
N VAL A 541 -27.98 1.52 14.87
CA VAL A 541 -28.34 2.92 14.68
C VAL A 541 -29.67 3.21 15.38
N ALA A 542 -29.62 4.07 16.41
CA ALA A 542 -30.79 4.60 17.07
C ALA A 542 -31.24 5.90 16.39
N THR A 543 -32.48 5.93 15.90
CA THR A 543 -33.05 7.10 15.20
C THR A 543 -33.88 8.00 16.12
N GLY A 544 -34.29 7.49 17.29
CA GLY A 544 -35.26 8.15 18.16
C GLY A 544 -36.70 8.00 17.67
N GLY A 545 -36.96 6.98 16.84
CA GLY A 545 -38.24 6.72 16.20
C GLY A 545 -38.55 7.66 15.03
N LYS A 546 -37.53 8.18 14.35
CA LYS A 546 -37.68 9.05 13.19
C LYS A 546 -37.79 8.26 11.90
N ASP A 547 -38.66 8.70 11.02
CA ASP A 547 -38.83 8.12 9.69
C ASP A 547 -38.07 8.96 8.64
N VAL A 548 -37.26 8.32 7.80
CA VAL A 548 -36.47 8.96 6.74
C VAL A 548 -36.95 8.49 5.37
N ALA A 549 -37.00 9.41 4.41
CA ALA A 549 -37.09 9.05 3.00
C ALA A 549 -35.87 9.55 2.24
N TYR A 550 -35.39 8.79 1.26
CA TYR A 550 -34.40 9.28 0.29
C TYR A 550 -34.99 9.27 -1.12
N VAL A 551 -34.61 10.26 -1.93
CA VAL A 551 -35.09 10.38 -3.31
C VAL A 551 -34.14 9.67 -4.27
N SER A 552 -34.61 8.56 -4.85
CA SER A 552 -33.87 7.81 -5.86
C SER A 552 -34.06 8.39 -7.26
N SER A 553 -33.03 8.19 -8.09
CA SER A 553 -33.08 8.45 -9.52
C SER A 553 -32.22 7.46 -10.32
N ASP A 554 -32.66 7.18 -11.55
CA ASP A 554 -31.91 6.40 -12.52
C ASP A 554 -30.61 7.12 -12.95
N SER A 555 -30.53 8.45 -12.81
CA SER A 555 -29.34 9.27 -13.15
C SER A 555 -28.13 8.98 -12.25
N LEU A 556 -28.36 8.45 -11.05
CA LEU A 556 -27.33 8.07 -10.08
C LEU A 556 -26.76 6.67 -10.35
N THR A 557 -27.45 5.85 -11.15
CA THR A 557 -27.01 4.48 -11.40
C THR A 557 -25.94 4.44 -12.49
N ARG A 558 -24.91 3.61 -12.30
CA ARG A 558 -23.93 3.25 -13.34
C ARG A 558 -23.98 1.77 -13.60
N ARG A 559 -23.88 1.36 -14.87
CA ARG A 559 -23.90 -0.05 -15.26
C ARG A 559 -22.75 -0.32 -16.21
N SER A 560 -22.10 -1.47 -16.06
CA SER A 560 -21.13 -1.92 -17.07
C SER A 560 -21.77 -1.98 -18.46
N ALA A 561 -23.06 -2.33 -18.54
CA ALA A 561 -23.85 -2.37 -19.79
C ALA A 561 -24.03 -1.00 -20.49
N ASP A 562 -23.71 0.11 -19.82
CA ASP A 562 -23.71 1.45 -20.42
C ASP A 562 -22.42 1.72 -21.22
N LEU A 563 -21.40 0.84 -21.11
CA LEU A 563 -20.10 0.98 -21.76
C LEU A 563 -20.12 0.45 -23.21
N PRO A 564 -19.43 1.14 -24.16
CA PRO A 564 -19.54 0.87 -25.59
C PRO A 564 -18.86 -0.43 -26.06
N PHE A 565 -18.05 -1.06 -25.21
CA PHE A 565 -17.33 -2.32 -25.47
C PHE A 565 -17.93 -3.51 -24.73
N THR A 566 -18.95 -3.30 -23.88
CA THR A 566 -19.73 -4.39 -23.30
C THR A 566 -20.88 -4.72 -24.24
N ASP A 567 -21.09 -6.00 -24.56
CA ASP A 567 -22.18 -6.40 -25.45
C ASP A 567 -23.52 -6.00 -24.79
N GLY A 568 -24.30 -5.14 -25.45
CA GLY A 568 -25.48 -4.45 -24.89
C GLY A 568 -26.69 -5.31 -24.47
N HIS A 569 -26.52 -6.62 -24.17
CA HIS A 569 -27.53 -7.48 -23.56
C HIS A 569 -26.89 -8.56 -22.66
N PRO A 570 -27.12 -8.55 -21.32
CA PRO A 570 -26.70 -9.65 -20.46
C PRO A 570 -27.42 -10.94 -20.88
N GLY A 571 -26.66 -11.93 -21.31
CA GLY A 571 -27.10 -13.32 -21.35
C GLY A 571 -27.44 -13.98 -22.69
N LYS A 572 -27.61 -13.30 -23.83
CA LYS A 572 -27.69 -13.94 -25.18
C LYS A 572 -27.49 -12.94 -26.33
N GLY A 573 -26.27 -12.74 -26.84
CA GLY A 573 -26.11 -11.96 -28.06
C GLY A 573 -24.72 -12.03 -28.67
N LYS A 574 -24.67 -12.27 -29.98
CA LYS A 574 -23.46 -12.37 -30.81
C LYS A 574 -22.85 -10.98 -31.05
N GLY A 575 -21.53 -10.91 -30.91
CA GLY A 575 -20.72 -9.71 -31.15
C GLY A 575 -20.91 -9.07 -32.52
N SER A 576 -20.62 -7.78 -32.57
CA SER A 576 -20.64 -6.95 -33.78
C SER A 576 -19.25 -6.42 -34.12
N ASP A 577 -18.97 -6.44 -35.42
CA ASP A 577 -17.70 -6.21 -36.11
C ASP A 577 -17.17 -4.75 -36.08
N GLY A 578 -17.03 -4.11 -34.92
CA GLY A 578 -16.42 -2.77 -34.81
C GLY A 578 -16.26 -2.26 -33.38
N ARG A 579 -15.35 -2.87 -32.61
CA ARG A 579 -15.00 -2.41 -31.25
C ARG A 579 -14.39 -1.00 -31.31
N PRO A 580 -14.70 -0.10 -30.34
CA PRO A 580 -13.98 1.15 -30.14
C PRO A 580 -12.46 0.94 -30.10
N SER A 581 -11.68 1.90 -30.61
CA SER A 581 -10.21 1.81 -30.50
C SER A 581 -9.75 2.46 -29.19
N THR A 582 -8.94 1.72 -28.44
CA THR A 582 -8.21 2.20 -27.27
C THR A 582 -6.76 1.77 -27.43
N SER A 583 -5.81 2.66 -27.13
CA SER A 583 -4.38 2.37 -27.22
C SER A 583 -3.60 3.10 -26.14
N VAL A 584 -2.50 2.48 -25.70
CA VAL A 584 -1.54 3.09 -24.78
C VAL A 584 -0.24 3.39 -25.51
N HIS A 585 0.32 4.56 -25.22
CA HIS A 585 1.62 5.00 -25.71
C HIS A 585 2.54 5.25 -24.52
N ARG A 586 3.67 4.56 -24.50
CA ARG A 586 4.70 4.69 -23.48
C ARG A 586 5.94 5.38 -24.05
N ARG A 587 6.54 6.30 -23.30
CA ARG A 587 7.78 6.98 -23.67
C ARG A 587 8.64 7.24 -22.44
N HIS A 588 9.86 6.72 -22.49
CA HIS A 588 10.89 6.98 -21.49
C HIS A 588 11.77 8.16 -21.92
N ASP A 589 12.19 8.97 -20.96
CA ASP A 589 13.10 10.11 -21.18
C ASP A 589 13.93 10.42 -19.93
N SER A 590 14.92 11.30 -20.07
CA SER A 590 15.73 11.84 -18.97
C SER A 590 15.69 13.36 -18.99
N VAL A 591 15.25 13.95 -17.87
CA VAL A 591 15.03 15.38 -17.68
C VAL A 591 16.21 15.96 -16.93
N GLN A 592 17.00 16.80 -17.60
CA GLN A 592 18.14 17.45 -16.97
C GLN A 592 17.69 18.57 -16.00
N PRO A 593 18.50 18.90 -14.98
CA PRO A 593 18.29 20.06 -14.13
C PRO A 593 18.11 21.39 -14.86
N GLY A 594 17.19 22.21 -14.36
CA GLY A 594 17.09 23.63 -14.69
C GLY A 594 16.28 23.95 -15.94
N PRO A 595 16.19 25.24 -16.34
CA PRO A 595 15.16 25.74 -17.26
C PRO A 595 15.26 25.26 -18.71
N ALA A 596 16.30 24.48 -19.04
CA ALA A 596 16.49 23.90 -20.36
C ALA A 596 16.20 22.39 -20.41
N GLY A 597 16.15 21.72 -19.26
CA GLY A 597 15.81 20.31 -19.17
C GLY A 597 14.31 20.14 -18.99
N ARG A 598 13.65 19.70 -20.06
CA ARG A 598 12.25 19.34 -20.05
C ARG A 598 12.04 18.16 -20.99
N SER A 599 11.20 17.21 -20.58
CA SER A 599 10.66 16.22 -21.50
C SER A 599 9.20 16.53 -21.78
N THR A 600 8.73 16.24 -22.99
CA THR A 600 7.39 16.63 -23.45
C THR A 600 6.64 15.50 -24.13
N VAL A 601 5.32 15.51 -23.97
CA VAL A 601 4.36 14.66 -24.67
C VAL A 601 3.22 15.54 -25.20
N THR A 602 2.56 15.12 -26.29
CA THR A 602 1.45 15.88 -26.86
C THR A 602 0.14 15.14 -26.66
N ALA A 603 -0.71 15.67 -25.77
CA ALA A 603 -2.07 15.20 -25.59
C ALA A 603 -2.98 15.73 -26.70
N SER A 604 -3.91 14.92 -27.15
CA SER A 604 -4.89 15.26 -28.18
C SER A 604 -6.32 15.17 -27.62
N GLY A 605 -7.33 15.50 -28.44
CA GLY A 605 -8.73 15.38 -28.02
C GLY A 605 -9.22 13.94 -27.80
N SER A 606 -8.44 12.92 -28.20
CA SER A 606 -8.70 11.51 -27.90
C SER A 606 -7.97 11.03 -26.64
N THR A 607 -7.08 11.84 -26.07
CA THR A 607 -6.31 11.46 -24.89
C THR A 607 -7.21 11.50 -23.67
N ARG A 608 -7.40 10.33 -23.04
CA ARG A 608 -8.29 10.15 -21.88
C ARG A 608 -7.53 10.29 -20.57
N SER A 609 -6.28 9.88 -20.52
CA SER A 609 -5.43 10.13 -19.38
C SER A 609 -3.97 10.25 -19.75
N LEU A 610 -3.25 10.97 -18.88
CA LEU A 610 -1.80 11.09 -18.89
C LEU A 610 -1.27 10.73 -17.50
N ALA A 611 -0.51 9.66 -17.43
CA ALA A 611 0.31 9.34 -16.27
C ALA A 611 1.77 9.67 -16.57
N VAL A 612 2.47 10.21 -15.57
CA VAL A 612 3.91 10.43 -15.63
C VAL A 612 4.53 9.79 -14.41
N GLN A 613 5.27 8.71 -14.61
CA GLN A 613 6.09 8.10 -13.57
C GLN A 613 7.46 8.73 -13.58
N PHE A 614 8.02 8.96 -12.40
CA PHE A 614 9.35 9.49 -12.21
C PHE A 614 9.86 8.99 -10.87
N ASP A 615 11.13 8.64 -10.81
CA ASP A 615 11.74 8.19 -9.58
C ASP A 615 12.85 9.16 -9.21
N ALA A 616 12.89 9.56 -7.94
CA ALA A 616 13.72 10.65 -7.44
C ALA A 616 14.43 10.29 -6.11
N PRO A 617 15.00 9.08 -5.93
CA PRO A 617 15.41 8.63 -4.61
C PRO A 617 16.68 9.33 -4.08
N ASP A 618 17.55 9.84 -4.97
CA ASP A 618 18.81 10.54 -4.62
C ASP A 618 18.74 12.06 -4.78
N LEU A 619 17.57 12.58 -5.14
CA LEU A 619 17.36 14.02 -5.20
C LEU A 619 17.07 14.50 -3.78
N ASP A 620 18.14 14.80 -3.03
CA ASP A 620 18.05 15.41 -1.70
C ASP A 620 17.32 16.77 -1.73
N THR A 621 17.27 17.39 -2.92
CA THR A 621 16.60 18.66 -3.17
C THR A 621 16.05 18.72 -4.59
N GLY A 622 14.97 19.47 -4.78
CA GLY A 622 14.41 19.74 -6.10
C GLY A 622 12.90 19.58 -6.11
N THR A 623 12.25 20.21 -7.08
CA THR A 623 10.82 20.09 -7.32
C THR A 623 10.59 19.59 -8.74
N VAL A 624 9.94 18.44 -8.85
CA VAL A 624 9.41 17.92 -10.11
C VAL A 624 8.09 18.62 -10.41
N ARG A 625 7.89 19.12 -11.63
CA ARG A 625 6.69 19.87 -12.03
C ARG A 625 6.11 19.32 -13.32
N LEU A 626 4.83 18.97 -13.31
CA LEU A 626 4.06 18.74 -14.53
C LEU A 626 3.41 20.07 -14.97
N VAL A 627 3.72 20.48 -16.18
CA VAL A 627 3.29 21.74 -16.78
C VAL A 627 2.34 21.46 -17.93
N ASP A 628 1.21 22.16 -17.93
CA ASP A 628 0.17 22.05 -18.94
C ASP A 628 0.50 22.84 -20.22
N PRO A 629 -0.31 22.73 -21.29
CA PRO A 629 -0.09 23.46 -22.53
C PRO A 629 -0.18 24.99 -22.43
N GLU A 630 -0.73 25.53 -21.34
CA GLU A 630 -0.80 26.96 -21.07
C GLU A 630 0.44 27.46 -20.31
N GLY A 631 1.35 26.56 -19.92
CA GLY A 631 2.55 26.86 -19.15
C GLY A 631 2.31 26.95 -17.65
N LYS A 632 1.18 26.44 -17.15
CA LYS A 632 0.87 26.39 -15.72
C LYS A 632 1.31 25.05 -15.14
N THR A 633 1.98 25.08 -13.99
CA THR A 633 2.24 23.87 -13.20
C THR A 633 0.93 23.36 -12.61
N VAL A 634 0.55 22.13 -12.97
CA VAL A 634 -0.68 21.49 -12.48
C VAL A 634 -0.42 20.38 -11.47
N ARG A 635 0.80 19.80 -11.47
CA ARG A 635 1.29 18.91 -10.41
C ARG A 635 2.70 19.30 -10.04
N LYS A 636 3.04 19.14 -8.76
CA LYS A 636 4.41 19.26 -8.29
C LYS A 636 4.66 18.20 -7.23
N ALA A 637 5.89 17.72 -7.15
CA ALA A 637 6.40 16.90 -6.05
C ALA A 637 7.69 17.57 -5.58
N ASP A 638 7.80 17.80 -4.28
CA ASP A 638 9.04 18.26 -3.66
C ASP A 638 9.81 17.02 -3.19
N VAL A 639 11.00 16.82 -3.72
CA VAL A 639 11.75 15.59 -3.43
C VAL A 639 12.38 15.63 -2.04
N ALA A 640 12.58 16.83 -1.48
CA ALA A 640 13.07 17.03 -0.13
C ALA A 640 11.99 16.86 0.96
N ASP A 641 10.71 16.76 0.58
CA ASP A 641 9.62 16.62 1.54
C ASP A 641 9.50 15.16 2.00
N ILE A 642 10.22 14.83 3.07
CA ILE A 642 10.25 13.49 3.67
C ILE A 642 8.90 13.13 4.32
N GLU A 643 8.10 14.13 4.71
CA GLU A 643 6.80 13.92 5.38
C GLU A 643 5.64 13.76 4.37
N GLY A 644 5.82 14.18 3.12
CA GLY A 644 4.75 14.26 2.11
C GLY A 644 5.12 13.76 0.71
N ARG A 645 6.09 12.84 0.57
CA ARG A 645 6.49 12.32 -0.76
C ARG A 645 5.28 11.81 -1.54
N ASP A 646 4.93 12.50 -2.64
CA ASP A 646 4.08 11.92 -3.69
C ASP A 646 4.80 10.69 -4.27
N ASP A 647 4.06 9.61 -4.59
CA ASP A 647 4.48 8.26 -5.01
C ASP A 647 5.36 8.15 -6.28
N GLY A 648 6.14 9.18 -6.64
CA GLY A 648 6.92 9.18 -7.88
C GLY A 648 6.02 9.11 -9.13
N ALA A 649 4.78 9.59 -9.03
CA ALA A 649 3.85 9.56 -10.15
C ALA A 649 2.87 10.74 -10.13
N PHE A 650 2.62 11.29 -11.30
CA PHE A 650 1.53 12.22 -11.54
C PHE A 650 0.47 11.57 -12.42
N TYR A 651 -0.80 11.84 -12.10
CA TYR A 651 -1.94 11.45 -12.92
C TYR A 651 -2.78 12.67 -13.28
N VAL A 652 -3.17 12.76 -14.56
CA VAL A 652 -4.07 13.78 -15.09
C VAL A 652 -5.18 13.08 -15.88
N PRO A 653 -6.42 13.05 -15.35
CA PRO A 653 -7.58 12.63 -16.11
C PRO A 653 -7.91 13.70 -17.14
N GLN A 654 -8.31 13.28 -18.35
CA GLN A 654 -8.73 14.13 -19.48
C GLN A 654 -7.81 15.35 -19.73
N PRO A 655 -6.50 15.13 -19.99
CA PRO A 655 -5.55 16.23 -20.15
C PRO A 655 -5.93 17.16 -21.31
N GLY A 656 -5.82 18.47 -21.09
CA GLY A 656 -6.03 19.48 -22.12
C GLY A 656 -5.17 19.24 -23.37
N THR A 657 -5.72 19.50 -24.56
CA THR A 657 -5.00 19.30 -25.82
C THR A 657 -3.79 20.22 -25.94
N GLY A 658 -2.61 19.66 -26.24
CA GLY A 658 -1.38 20.43 -26.46
C GLY A 658 -0.13 19.74 -25.93
N GLU A 659 0.98 20.49 -25.89
CA GLU A 659 2.26 20.02 -25.35
C GLU A 659 2.23 20.07 -23.82
N TRP A 660 2.35 18.92 -23.19
CA TRP A 660 2.58 18.77 -21.76
C TRP A 660 4.07 18.57 -21.52
N SER A 661 4.60 19.10 -20.43
CA SER A 661 6.02 18.94 -20.11
C SER A 661 6.27 18.65 -18.64
N ILE A 662 7.26 17.80 -18.38
CA ILE A 662 7.81 17.62 -17.04
C ILE A 662 9.14 18.37 -16.94
N GLU A 663 9.30 19.09 -15.83
CA GLU A 663 10.45 19.93 -15.51
C GLU A 663 10.97 19.57 -14.12
N HIS A 664 12.28 19.72 -13.90
CA HIS A 664 12.94 19.43 -12.62
C HIS A 664 14.06 20.45 -12.36
N ASP A 665 14.21 20.91 -11.12
CA ASP A 665 15.20 21.93 -10.71
C ASP A 665 16.19 21.51 -9.61
N GLY A 666 16.24 20.23 -9.26
CA GLY A 666 17.30 19.65 -8.42
C GLY A 666 18.61 19.45 -9.17
N ASP A 667 19.57 18.77 -8.55
CA ASP A 667 20.97 18.78 -8.98
C ASP A 667 21.30 17.71 -10.05
N ASP A 668 20.50 16.65 -10.12
CA ASP A 668 20.72 15.50 -11.01
C ASP A 668 19.57 15.29 -12.02
N ALA A 669 19.83 14.46 -13.03
CA ALA A 669 18.86 14.15 -14.07
C ALA A 669 17.73 13.27 -13.52
N LEU A 670 16.48 13.62 -13.82
CA LEU A 670 15.30 12.87 -13.44
C LEU A 670 14.85 11.96 -14.59
N ALA A 671 14.80 10.65 -14.36
CA ALA A 671 14.22 9.74 -15.33
C ALA A 671 12.70 9.77 -15.24
N VAL A 672 12.04 9.74 -16.41
CA VAL A 672 10.59 9.87 -16.51
C VAL A 672 10.02 8.90 -17.54
N GLU A 673 8.88 8.30 -17.23
CA GLU A 673 8.04 7.58 -18.19
C GLU A 673 6.70 8.30 -18.34
N PHE A 674 6.37 8.67 -19.57
CA PHE A 674 5.02 9.10 -19.93
C PHE A 674 4.20 7.91 -20.40
N VAL A 675 3.01 7.74 -19.83
CA VAL A 675 2.01 6.76 -20.25
C VAL A 675 0.74 7.53 -20.67
N GLN A 676 0.47 7.56 -21.97
CA GLN A 676 -0.70 8.22 -22.55
C GLN A 676 -1.72 7.18 -22.96
N LEU A 677 -2.97 7.32 -22.50
CA LEU A 677 -4.08 6.49 -22.94
C LEU A 677 -4.95 7.30 -23.92
N ASP A 678 -5.10 6.79 -25.13
CA ASP A 678 -5.98 7.34 -26.15
C ASP A 678 -7.18 6.43 -26.40
N SER A 679 -8.37 7.02 -26.55
CA SER A 679 -9.59 6.29 -26.92
C SER A 679 -10.51 7.12 -27.80
N ASP A 680 -11.07 6.50 -28.85
CA ASP A 680 -12.07 7.12 -29.73
C ASP A 680 -13.42 7.35 -29.02
N THR A 681 -13.65 6.66 -27.90
CA THR A 681 -14.80 6.84 -27.02
C THR A 681 -14.41 7.52 -25.72
N GLU A 682 -15.40 8.05 -25.02
CA GLU A 682 -15.23 8.62 -23.68
C GLU A 682 -14.81 7.59 -22.63
N TYR A 683 -15.09 6.30 -22.90
CA TYR A 683 -14.78 5.18 -22.02
C TYR A 683 -13.65 4.33 -22.65
N PRO A 684 -12.50 4.19 -21.99
CA PRO A 684 -11.41 3.35 -22.48
C PRO A 684 -11.71 1.85 -22.25
N ASP A 685 -11.33 1.00 -23.22
CA ASP A 685 -11.53 -0.45 -23.15
C ASP A 685 -10.37 -1.12 -22.37
N PRO A 686 -10.61 -1.70 -21.18
CA PRO A 686 -9.56 -2.33 -20.40
C PRO A 686 -9.01 -3.60 -21.04
N GLU A 687 -9.76 -4.30 -21.90
CA GLU A 687 -9.28 -5.51 -22.58
C GLU A 687 -8.16 -5.14 -23.58
N ALA A 688 -8.26 -3.97 -24.20
CA ALA A 688 -7.25 -3.46 -25.15
C ALA A 688 -5.95 -2.99 -24.49
N VAL A 689 -6.00 -2.68 -23.18
CA VAL A 689 -4.85 -2.12 -22.44
C VAL A 689 -4.23 -3.16 -21.51
N LEU A 690 -5.05 -3.70 -20.60
CA LEU A 690 -4.60 -4.60 -19.53
C LEU A 690 -4.78 -6.08 -19.91
N GLY A 691 -5.64 -6.36 -20.89
CA GLY A 691 -6.02 -7.71 -21.30
C GLY A 691 -7.19 -8.31 -20.52
N TYR A 692 -7.69 -7.60 -19.49
CA TYR A 692 -8.86 -8.00 -18.71
C TYR A 692 -10.14 -7.39 -19.30
N SER A 693 -11.16 -8.23 -19.52
CA SER A 693 -12.49 -7.75 -19.85
C SER A 693 -13.15 -7.05 -18.65
N GLN A 694 -14.05 -6.12 -18.94
CA GLN A 694 -14.84 -5.43 -17.93
C GLN A 694 -15.78 -6.40 -17.20
N ARG A 695 -15.62 -6.53 -15.87
CA ARG A 695 -16.58 -7.23 -15.01
C ARG A 695 -17.95 -6.55 -15.01
N GLU A 696 -19.00 -7.34 -14.90
CA GLU A 696 -20.37 -6.84 -14.82
C GLU A 696 -20.62 -6.15 -13.48
N TYR A 697 -21.29 -4.99 -13.50
CA TYR A 697 -21.72 -4.29 -12.29
C TYR A 697 -22.94 -3.42 -12.57
N VAL A 698 -23.73 -3.17 -11.52
CA VAL A 698 -24.78 -2.15 -11.46
C VAL A 698 -24.67 -1.51 -10.09
N VAL A 699 -24.25 -0.24 -10.05
CA VAL A 699 -23.98 0.47 -8.80
C VAL A 699 -24.78 1.76 -8.68
N ASN A 700 -25.17 2.08 -7.45
CA ASN A 700 -25.95 3.25 -7.09
C ASN A 700 -25.57 3.73 -5.67
N PRO A 701 -25.16 4.99 -5.48
CA PRO A 701 -24.77 5.50 -4.16
C PRO A 701 -25.90 5.49 -3.12
N MET A 702 -27.17 5.41 -3.56
CA MET A 702 -28.30 5.28 -2.64
C MET A 702 -28.43 3.87 -2.04
N GLN A 703 -27.63 2.89 -2.49
CA GLN A 703 -27.50 1.59 -1.84
C GLN A 703 -27.08 1.73 -0.37
N TYR A 704 -26.36 2.80 -0.01
CA TYR A 704 -26.04 3.16 1.37
C TYR A 704 -27.26 3.10 2.30
N PHE A 705 -28.41 3.64 1.87
CA PHE A 705 -29.61 3.67 2.71
C PHE A 705 -30.25 2.29 2.88
N THR A 706 -30.18 1.46 1.84
CA THR A 706 -30.60 0.06 1.90
C THR A 706 -29.71 -0.74 2.84
N ASP A 707 -28.40 -0.49 2.82
CA ASP A 707 -27.43 -1.19 3.67
C ASP A 707 -27.49 -0.70 5.12
N LEU A 708 -27.91 0.54 5.36
CA LEU A 708 -28.11 1.09 6.71
C LEU A 708 -29.40 0.59 7.38
N GLU A 709 -30.47 0.34 6.61
CA GLU A 709 -31.79 -0.04 7.13
C GLU A 709 -31.77 -1.25 8.10
N PRO A 710 -31.03 -2.34 7.83
CA PRO A 710 -30.94 -3.49 8.74
C PRO A 710 -30.40 -3.16 10.14
N TYR A 711 -29.63 -2.08 10.27
CA TYR A 711 -28.97 -1.68 11.51
C TYR A 711 -29.85 -0.76 12.38
N LEU A 712 -31.03 -0.33 11.91
CA LEU A 712 -31.90 0.55 12.66
C LEU A 712 -32.56 -0.17 13.86
N GLU A 713 -32.44 0.41 15.05
CA GLU A 713 -33.16 -0.06 16.25
C GLU A 713 -34.65 0.35 16.23
N ASP A 714 -34.94 1.49 15.61
CA ASP A 714 -36.25 2.12 15.51
C ASP A 714 -36.35 3.02 14.26
N GLY A 715 -37.54 3.55 13.98
CA GLY A 715 -37.75 4.35 12.76
C GLY A 715 -37.84 3.49 11.50
N SER A 716 -37.72 4.14 10.34
CA SER A 716 -37.70 3.49 9.03
C SER A 716 -36.97 4.35 7.99
N ILE A 717 -36.43 3.71 6.95
CA ILE A 717 -35.85 4.37 5.78
C ILE A 717 -36.62 3.88 4.55
N ASP A 718 -37.24 4.78 3.79
CA ASP A 718 -37.99 4.43 2.57
C ASP A 718 -37.42 5.12 1.32
N GLU A 719 -37.36 4.37 0.21
CA GLU A 719 -37.09 4.92 -1.12
C GLU A 719 -38.32 5.65 -1.69
N LEU A 720 -38.12 6.86 -2.21
CA LEU A 720 -39.13 7.58 -3.00
C LEU A 720 -38.55 8.05 -4.34
N ARG A 721 -39.40 8.17 -5.35
CA ARG A 721 -39.02 8.83 -6.61
C ARG A 721 -39.46 10.29 -6.61
N VAL A 722 -38.86 11.11 -7.48
CA VAL A 722 -39.37 12.47 -7.78
C VAL A 722 -40.87 12.45 -8.13
N HIS A 723 -41.33 11.41 -8.83
CA HIS A 723 -42.75 11.19 -9.14
C HIS A 723 -43.62 10.97 -7.89
N ASP A 724 -43.10 10.30 -6.87
CA ASP A 724 -43.80 10.01 -5.63
C ASP A 724 -43.95 11.29 -4.81
N VAL A 725 -42.85 12.04 -4.66
CA VAL A 725 -42.83 13.31 -3.90
C VAL A 725 -43.76 14.33 -4.53
N ARG A 726 -43.67 14.59 -5.85
CA ARG A 726 -44.55 15.57 -6.52
C ARG A 726 -46.05 15.22 -6.43
N ASN A 727 -46.37 13.94 -6.28
CA ASN A 727 -47.75 13.47 -6.11
C ASN A 727 -48.20 13.49 -4.64
N GLY A 728 -47.38 14.02 -3.74
CA GLY A 728 -47.69 14.19 -2.32
C GLY A 728 -47.51 12.94 -1.47
N ARG A 729 -46.68 11.96 -1.87
CA ARG A 729 -46.43 10.75 -1.06
C ARG A 729 -45.70 11.02 0.25
N LEU A 730 -45.07 12.18 0.42
CA LEU A 730 -44.58 12.63 1.72
C LEU A 730 -45.71 12.84 2.74
N MET A 731 -46.96 13.08 2.30
CA MET A 731 -48.10 13.41 3.16
C MET A 731 -48.90 12.18 3.60
N ARG A 732 -49.36 12.17 4.85
CA ARG A 732 -50.37 11.24 5.39
C ARG A 732 -51.76 11.62 4.89
N GLY A 733 -52.01 11.45 3.60
CA GLY A 733 -53.25 11.85 2.93
C GLY A 733 -53.55 13.35 3.13
N ASN A 734 -54.82 13.68 3.38
CA ASN A 734 -55.24 15.09 3.58
C ASN A 734 -55.14 15.55 5.05
N SER A 735 -54.37 14.85 5.89
CA SER A 735 -54.30 15.15 7.33
C SER A 735 -53.45 16.37 7.69
N GLY A 736 -52.64 16.87 6.74
CA GLY A 736 -51.65 17.92 6.99
C GLY A 736 -50.43 17.45 7.79
N LYS A 737 -50.25 16.14 7.92
CA LYS A 737 -49.08 15.51 8.57
C LYS A 737 -48.23 14.79 7.53
N PHE A 738 -46.94 14.66 7.79
CA PHE A 738 -46.00 13.93 6.94
C PHE A 738 -45.78 12.50 7.43
N TRP A 739 -45.39 11.60 6.53
CA TRP A 739 -44.95 10.24 6.85
C TRP A 739 -43.57 10.25 7.51
N TYR A 740 -42.68 11.08 6.98
CA TYR A 740 -41.27 11.16 7.29
C TYR A 740 -40.94 12.42 8.09
N ASP A 741 -39.88 12.36 8.88
CA ASP A 741 -39.27 13.47 9.61
C ASP A 741 -38.11 14.09 8.81
N THR A 742 -37.40 13.26 8.02
CA THR A 742 -36.28 13.69 7.18
C THR A 742 -36.47 13.23 5.73
N VAL A 743 -36.10 14.08 4.76
CA VAL A 743 -36.00 13.74 3.35
C VAL A 743 -34.58 14.02 2.86
N VAL A 744 -33.92 13.02 2.26
CA VAL A 744 -32.59 13.15 1.65
C VAL A 744 -32.71 13.26 0.12
N ILE A 745 -31.99 14.20 -0.48
CA ILE A 745 -31.94 14.40 -1.93
C ILE A 745 -30.49 14.58 -2.37
N SER A 746 -29.99 13.65 -3.18
CA SER A 746 -28.61 13.63 -3.72
C SER A 746 -28.50 14.08 -5.19
N THR A 747 -29.63 14.36 -5.83
CA THR A 747 -29.70 14.69 -7.26
C THR A 747 -30.53 15.96 -7.50
N ASP A 748 -30.19 16.70 -8.55
CA ASP A 748 -30.97 17.82 -9.07
C ASP A 748 -32.19 17.38 -9.90
N ASP A 749 -32.45 16.08 -10.01
CA ASP A 749 -33.62 15.58 -10.73
C ASP A 749 -34.93 16.12 -10.15
N GLY A 750 -35.71 16.75 -11.03
CA GLY A 750 -36.96 17.39 -10.67
C GLY A 750 -36.83 18.86 -10.24
N ILE A 751 -35.63 19.45 -10.28
CA ILE A 751 -35.42 20.89 -10.01
C ILE A 751 -36.36 21.79 -10.83
N ASP A 752 -36.59 21.47 -12.11
CA ASP A 752 -37.51 22.21 -12.99
C ASP A 752 -39.01 21.95 -12.74
N ASN A 753 -39.37 21.11 -11.76
CA ASN A 753 -40.75 20.72 -11.50
C ASN A 753 -41.35 21.52 -10.32
N PRO A 754 -42.20 22.54 -10.58
CA PRO A 754 -42.71 23.41 -9.52
C PRO A 754 -43.60 22.67 -8.51
N TRP A 755 -44.20 21.54 -8.87
CA TRP A 755 -44.99 20.73 -7.93
C TRP A 755 -44.11 19.92 -6.99
N TYR A 756 -42.92 19.53 -7.45
CA TYR A 756 -41.94 18.84 -6.62
C TYR A 756 -41.37 19.81 -5.58
N LEU A 757 -40.87 20.96 -6.03
CA LEU A 757 -40.37 22.04 -5.15
C LEU A 757 -41.42 22.47 -4.13
N ALA A 758 -42.65 22.77 -4.56
CA ALA A 758 -43.71 23.19 -3.64
C ALA A 758 -44.03 22.15 -2.54
N VAL A 759 -43.86 20.85 -2.82
CA VAL A 759 -44.04 19.80 -1.80
C VAL A 759 -42.87 19.77 -0.82
N LEU A 760 -41.63 19.95 -1.28
CA LEU A 760 -40.45 20.06 -0.41
C LEU A 760 -40.51 21.31 0.47
N GLU A 761 -40.89 22.44 -0.11
CA GLU A 761 -41.09 23.69 0.62
C GLU A 761 -42.15 23.54 1.71
N LEU A 762 -43.29 22.92 1.37
CA LEU A 762 -44.34 22.64 2.33
C LEU A 762 -43.86 21.69 3.43
N PHE A 763 -43.03 20.70 3.11
CA PHE A 763 -42.46 19.77 4.08
C PHE A 763 -41.60 20.50 5.12
N VAL A 764 -40.62 21.28 4.67
CA VAL A 764 -39.73 22.05 5.55
C VAL A 764 -40.53 23.09 6.36
N ALA A 765 -41.44 23.83 5.73
CA ALA A 765 -42.27 24.84 6.41
C ALA A 765 -43.17 24.26 7.53
N ASN A 766 -43.40 22.95 7.55
CA ASN A 766 -44.17 22.26 8.59
C ASN A 766 -43.28 21.49 9.59
N GLY A 767 -41.98 21.77 9.63
CA GLY A 767 -41.05 21.18 10.60
C GLY A 767 -40.24 19.99 10.10
N GLY A 768 -40.33 19.64 8.82
CA GLY A 768 -39.50 18.59 8.23
C GLY A 768 -38.03 18.99 8.10
N SER A 769 -37.13 18.00 8.11
CA SER A 769 -35.70 18.17 7.85
C SER A 769 -35.37 17.76 6.42
N LEU A 770 -34.87 18.69 5.61
CA LEU A 770 -34.38 18.41 4.26
C LEU A 770 -32.86 18.28 4.29
N VAL A 771 -32.31 17.15 3.85
CA VAL A 771 -30.85 16.96 3.70
C VAL A 771 -30.55 16.96 2.21
N LEU A 772 -29.85 18.00 1.75
CA LEU A 772 -29.40 18.14 0.37
C LEU A 772 -27.95 17.71 0.29
N THR A 773 -27.66 16.76 -0.59
CA THR A 773 -26.31 16.27 -0.82
C THR A 773 -25.94 16.33 -2.29
N ASP A 774 -24.64 16.38 -2.59
CA ASP A 774 -24.12 16.28 -3.95
C ASP A 774 -24.86 17.22 -4.92
N ALA A 775 -25.35 16.74 -6.07
CA ALA A 775 -26.12 17.56 -7.02
C ALA A 775 -27.48 18.04 -6.46
N GLY A 776 -28.00 17.39 -5.43
CA GLY A 776 -29.19 17.84 -4.71
C GLY A 776 -29.04 19.21 -4.05
N VAL A 777 -27.82 19.68 -3.80
CA VAL A 777 -27.55 21.04 -3.30
C VAL A 777 -28.07 22.11 -4.27
N ALA A 778 -28.13 21.82 -5.57
CA ALA A 778 -28.69 22.72 -6.58
C ALA A 778 -30.13 23.15 -6.27
N LEU A 779 -30.93 22.30 -5.60
CA LEU A 779 -32.31 22.64 -5.22
C LEU A 779 -32.39 23.82 -4.26
N LEU A 780 -31.35 24.07 -3.46
CA LEU A 780 -31.32 25.22 -2.54
C LEU A 780 -31.52 26.54 -3.27
N GLY A 781 -31.02 26.64 -4.51
CA GLY A 781 -31.13 27.82 -5.37
C GLY A 781 -32.55 28.12 -5.85
N GLU A 782 -33.45 27.13 -5.76
CA GLU A 782 -34.83 27.22 -6.25
C GLU A 782 -35.88 27.21 -5.14
N ILE A 783 -35.49 26.91 -3.89
CA ILE A 783 -36.39 26.88 -2.72
C ILE A 783 -36.71 28.32 -2.26
N ASP A 784 -37.99 28.72 -2.28
CA ASP A 784 -38.46 30.02 -1.80
C ASP A 784 -39.03 29.92 -0.37
N LEU A 785 -38.14 29.73 0.62
CA LEU A 785 -38.51 29.60 2.04
C LEU A 785 -37.75 30.55 2.96
N GLY A 786 -38.48 31.48 3.59
CA GLY A 786 -37.93 32.35 4.62
C GLY A 786 -36.68 33.11 4.14
N ASP A 787 -35.64 33.14 4.95
CA ASP A 787 -34.36 33.76 4.59
C ASP A 787 -33.51 32.86 3.66
N ALA A 788 -33.78 31.55 3.60
CA ALA A 788 -33.11 30.63 2.68
C ALA A 788 -33.41 30.96 1.20
N GLY A 789 -34.59 31.52 0.91
CA GLY A 789 -34.95 31.99 -0.44
C GLY A 789 -34.10 33.17 -0.97
N ALA A 790 -33.20 33.73 -0.15
CA ALA A 790 -32.20 34.69 -0.62
C ALA A 790 -31.03 34.00 -1.37
N ILE A 791 -30.82 32.70 -1.15
CA ILE A 791 -29.80 31.90 -1.82
C ILE A 791 -30.34 31.49 -3.19
N GLY A 792 -30.05 32.28 -4.22
CA GLY A 792 -30.32 31.91 -5.62
C GLY A 792 -29.22 31.06 -6.27
N PRO A 793 -29.44 30.62 -7.54
CA PRO A 793 -28.51 29.74 -8.26
C PRO A 793 -27.11 30.32 -8.46
N ASP A 794 -26.97 31.65 -8.55
CA ASP A 794 -25.69 32.34 -8.69
C ASP A 794 -24.80 32.24 -7.44
N HIS A 795 -25.34 31.75 -6.31
CA HIS A 795 -24.58 31.49 -5.07
C HIS A 795 -24.14 30.02 -4.94
N LEU A 796 -24.47 29.18 -5.91
CA LEU A 796 -24.12 27.76 -5.91
C LEU A 796 -23.01 27.52 -6.93
N SER A 797 -22.03 26.72 -6.53
CA SER A 797 -20.94 26.30 -7.40
C SER A 797 -20.88 24.78 -7.48
N ASN A 798 -20.59 24.27 -8.68
CA ASN A 798 -20.22 22.88 -8.91
C ASN A 798 -18.80 22.89 -9.49
N GLU A 799 -17.88 22.25 -8.79
CA GLU A 799 -16.48 22.15 -9.19
C GLU A 799 -15.94 20.73 -8.97
N THR A 800 -14.73 20.47 -9.48
CA THR A 800 -14.00 19.25 -9.20
C THR A 800 -12.80 19.54 -8.32
N VAL A 801 -12.50 18.61 -7.42
CA VAL A 801 -11.36 18.66 -6.52
C VAL A 801 -10.54 17.38 -6.64
N ARG A 802 -9.33 17.39 -6.06
CA ARG A 802 -8.52 16.17 -5.93
C ARG A 802 -9.14 15.19 -4.94
N PHE A 803 -9.49 15.71 -3.77
CA PHE A 803 -10.03 14.91 -2.66
C PHE A 803 -11.17 15.69 -1.99
N PRO A 804 -12.29 15.02 -1.67
CA PRO A 804 -13.48 15.63 -1.08
C PRO A 804 -13.29 15.84 0.43
N ASN A 805 -12.41 16.78 0.82
CA ASN A 805 -12.10 17.02 2.22
C ASN A 805 -12.85 18.21 2.79
N LEU A 806 -13.35 18.05 4.01
CA LEU A 806 -13.94 19.16 4.75
C LEU A 806 -12.84 19.97 5.46
N ALA A 807 -12.65 21.20 5.03
CA ALA A 807 -11.73 22.18 5.62
C ALA A 807 -12.46 23.12 6.60
N ASP A 808 -11.71 23.98 7.29
CA ASP A 808 -12.21 24.99 8.24
C ASP A 808 -13.31 24.49 9.19
N ARG A 809 -13.10 23.29 9.74
CA ARG A 809 -14.08 22.53 10.52
C ARG A 809 -14.38 23.17 11.88
N ASP A 810 -15.66 23.39 12.16
CA ASP A 810 -16.18 23.75 13.49
C ASP A 810 -16.61 22.48 14.24
N PHE A 811 -15.71 21.93 15.06
CA PHE A 811 -15.98 20.71 15.84
C PHE A 811 -17.05 20.88 16.93
N ASP A 812 -17.45 22.12 17.27
CA ASP A 812 -18.60 22.37 18.14
C ASP A 812 -19.93 22.28 17.36
N HIS A 813 -19.88 22.27 16.02
CA HIS A 813 -21.06 22.14 15.17
C HIS A 813 -21.65 20.73 15.30
N PRO A 814 -22.98 20.59 15.48
CA PRO A 814 -23.62 19.27 15.61
C PRO A 814 -23.49 18.32 14.40
N LEU A 815 -22.92 18.77 13.28
CA LEU A 815 -22.64 17.88 12.13
C LEU A 815 -21.32 17.13 12.30
N LEU A 816 -20.39 17.67 13.07
CA LEU A 816 -19.06 17.12 13.32
C LEU A 816 -18.93 16.50 14.72
N MET A 817 -20.06 16.20 15.36
CA MET A 817 -20.07 15.48 16.63
C MET A 817 -19.37 14.13 16.48
N ASP A 818 -18.43 13.85 17.39
CA ASP A 818 -17.57 12.67 17.43
C ASP A 818 -16.63 12.49 16.22
N VAL A 819 -16.41 13.56 15.44
CA VAL A 819 -15.37 13.61 14.41
C VAL A 819 -14.04 14.06 15.04
N ARG A 820 -12.95 13.35 14.76
CA ARG A 820 -11.60 13.67 15.27
C ARG A 820 -10.88 14.70 14.39
N PRO A 821 -9.91 15.46 14.93
CA PRO A 821 -9.18 16.48 14.15
C PRO A 821 -8.50 15.96 12.87
N ILE A 822 -7.94 14.75 12.89
CA ILE A 822 -7.28 14.13 11.73
C ILE A 822 -8.26 13.78 10.60
N GLN A 823 -9.53 13.53 10.93
CA GLN A 823 -10.54 13.01 10.00
C GLN A 823 -11.15 14.13 9.13
N GLN A 824 -10.67 14.24 7.90
CA GLN A 824 -11.04 15.31 6.95
C GLN A 824 -11.67 14.79 5.66
N GLU A 825 -11.30 13.60 5.20
CA GLU A 825 -11.85 13.00 3.99
C GLU A 825 -13.28 12.52 4.20
N ILE A 826 -14.22 12.92 3.35
CA ILE A 826 -15.63 12.53 3.46
C ILE A 826 -15.88 11.15 2.83
N TRP A 827 -15.29 10.88 1.67
CA TRP A 827 -15.43 9.60 0.97
C TRP A 827 -14.17 9.29 0.16
N LYS A 828 -13.87 8.00 0.00
CA LYS A 828 -12.61 7.49 -0.56
C LYS A 828 -12.76 7.34 -2.07
N ILE A 829 -11.90 7.99 -2.84
CA ILE A 829 -12.18 8.23 -4.27
C ILE A 829 -11.98 7.02 -5.18
N SER A 830 -10.99 6.17 -4.87
CA SER A 830 -10.43 5.22 -5.84
C SER A 830 -11.44 4.16 -6.30
N GLN A 831 -12.21 3.58 -5.38
CA GLN A 831 -13.14 2.50 -5.70
C GLN A 831 -14.44 2.95 -6.37
N LEU A 832 -14.74 4.26 -6.31
CA LEU A 832 -15.80 4.88 -7.10
C LEU A 832 -15.34 5.24 -8.52
N GLY A 833 -14.08 5.01 -8.88
CA GLY A 833 -13.54 5.29 -10.21
C GLY A 833 -13.00 6.71 -10.39
N TYR A 834 -12.90 7.50 -9.30
CA TYR A 834 -12.28 8.82 -9.30
C TYR A 834 -10.78 8.72 -9.03
N THR A 835 -10.00 9.59 -9.66
CA THR A 835 -8.54 9.46 -9.71
C THR A 835 -7.86 10.39 -8.72
N THR A 836 -6.55 10.22 -8.51
CA THR A 836 -5.76 11.22 -7.76
C THR A 836 -5.60 12.57 -8.51
N GLY A 837 -6.35 12.74 -9.61
CA GLY A 837 -6.51 13.97 -10.37
C GLY A 837 -7.60 14.90 -9.85
N GLU A 838 -7.88 16.03 -10.53
CA GLU A 838 -8.96 16.95 -10.13
C GLU A 838 -10.28 16.60 -10.83
N ASP A 839 -10.89 15.49 -10.44
CA ASP A 839 -12.10 14.94 -11.06
C ASP A 839 -13.23 14.58 -10.07
N SER A 840 -13.00 14.73 -8.77
CA SER A 840 -14.00 14.41 -7.73
C SER A 840 -15.02 15.54 -7.60
N PRO A 841 -16.34 15.29 -7.74
CA PRO A 841 -17.34 16.34 -7.79
C PRO A 841 -17.68 16.89 -6.41
N VAL A 842 -17.80 18.22 -6.32
CA VAL A 842 -18.26 18.91 -5.11
C VAL A 842 -19.22 20.04 -5.45
N TRP A 843 -20.24 20.20 -4.62
CA TRP A 843 -21.15 21.34 -4.63
C TRP A 843 -20.89 22.22 -3.41
N THR A 844 -20.86 23.53 -3.61
CA THR A 844 -20.64 24.49 -2.52
C THR A 844 -21.64 25.64 -2.58
N VAL A 845 -21.84 26.30 -1.43
CA VAL A 845 -22.72 27.47 -1.30
C VAL A 845 -21.88 28.66 -0.84
N ASP A 846 -22.03 29.81 -1.50
CA ASP A 846 -21.35 31.06 -1.14
C ASP A 846 -21.51 31.34 0.37
N ALA A 847 -20.38 31.48 1.05
CA ALA A 847 -20.35 31.56 2.52
C ALA A 847 -21.07 32.79 3.07
N ASP A 848 -20.97 33.93 2.38
CA ASP A 848 -21.65 35.16 2.78
C ASP A 848 -23.17 35.02 2.61
N ALA A 849 -23.64 34.47 1.49
CA ALA A 849 -25.05 34.21 1.23
C ALA A 849 -25.63 33.24 2.25
N PHE A 850 -24.92 32.14 2.54
CA PHE A 850 -25.35 31.15 3.53
C PHE A 850 -25.45 31.74 4.94
N ALA A 851 -24.45 32.49 5.39
CA ALA A 851 -24.47 33.17 6.68
C ALA A 851 -25.55 34.26 6.76
N ASN A 852 -25.77 35.03 5.69
CA ASN A 852 -26.81 36.06 5.62
C ASN A 852 -28.22 35.46 5.67
N ALA A 853 -28.40 34.23 5.18
CA ALA A 853 -29.64 33.46 5.33
C ALA A 853 -29.82 32.84 6.74
N GLY A 854 -28.91 33.13 7.68
CA GLY A 854 -28.93 32.61 9.05
C GLY A 854 -28.33 31.20 9.18
N GLY A 855 -27.53 30.77 8.21
CA GLY A 855 -26.89 29.47 8.21
C GLY A 855 -25.80 29.33 9.26
N SER A 856 -25.69 28.12 9.82
CA SER A 856 -24.59 27.67 10.66
C SER A 856 -23.67 26.78 9.83
N ILE A 857 -22.39 27.15 9.76
CA ILE A 857 -21.39 26.49 8.90
C ILE A 857 -20.62 25.48 9.75
N ALA A 858 -20.55 24.24 9.30
CA ALA A 858 -19.76 23.18 9.94
C ALA A 858 -18.37 23.06 9.33
N GLY A 859 -18.21 23.35 8.04
CA GLY A 859 -16.92 23.36 7.35
C GLY A 859 -17.02 23.78 5.90
N SER A 860 -15.87 24.08 5.31
CA SER A 860 -15.71 24.48 3.92
C SER A 860 -15.30 23.29 3.05
N LEU A 861 -15.62 23.35 1.75
CA LEU A 861 -15.23 22.37 0.75
C LEU A 861 -14.78 23.13 -0.51
N GLY A 862 -14.04 22.47 -1.38
CA GLY A 862 -13.75 23.04 -2.68
C GLY A 862 -12.58 24.03 -2.71
N SER A 863 -12.31 24.57 -3.89
CA SER A 863 -11.16 25.44 -4.12
C SER A 863 -11.40 26.89 -3.67
N SER A 864 -12.66 27.30 -3.59
CA SER A 864 -13.08 28.63 -3.14
C SER A 864 -13.18 28.78 -1.63
N GLY A 865 -13.19 27.67 -0.86
CA GLY A 865 -13.43 27.67 0.59
C GLY A 865 -14.88 28.01 0.97
N ASP A 866 -15.83 27.75 0.05
CA ASP A 866 -17.25 27.96 0.27
C ASP A 866 -17.87 26.86 1.15
N VAL A 867 -19.14 27.04 1.55
CA VAL A 867 -19.81 26.14 2.50
C VAL A 867 -19.97 24.76 1.87
N GLY A 868 -19.27 23.78 2.44
CA GLY A 868 -19.37 22.37 2.09
C GLY A 868 -20.29 21.59 3.04
N ALA A 869 -20.35 21.99 4.31
CA ALA A 869 -21.27 21.40 5.28
C ALA A 869 -21.90 22.50 6.14
N GLY A 870 -23.23 22.48 6.29
CA GLY A 870 -23.92 23.49 7.09
C GLY A 870 -25.41 23.23 7.28
N THR A 871 -26.05 24.03 8.12
CA THR A 871 -27.49 23.94 8.41
C THR A 871 -28.16 25.31 8.38
N LEU A 872 -29.37 25.36 7.82
CA LEU A 872 -30.29 26.50 7.79
C LEU A 872 -31.56 26.14 8.58
N SER A 873 -32.03 27.07 9.42
CA SER A 873 -33.29 26.89 10.16
C SER A 873 -34.43 27.64 9.46
N VAL A 874 -35.56 26.98 9.25
CA VAL A 874 -36.77 27.55 8.64
C VAL A 874 -37.98 27.32 9.54
N GLY A 875 -38.24 28.26 10.46
CA GLY A 875 -39.25 28.05 11.49
C GLY A 875 -38.86 26.89 12.40
N ASP A 876 -39.71 25.85 12.46
CA ASP A 876 -39.42 24.60 13.17
C ASP A 876 -38.72 23.56 12.27
N GLY A 877 -38.59 23.84 10.96
CA GLY A 877 -37.94 22.96 9.98
C GLY A 877 -36.47 23.29 9.78
N ARG A 878 -35.77 22.42 9.04
CA ARG A 878 -34.32 22.53 8.82
C ARG A 878 -33.94 22.12 7.40
N ILE A 879 -32.94 22.80 6.84
CA ILE A 879 -32.24 22.38 5.62
C ILE A 879 -30.77 22.13 5.99
N THR A 880 -30.26 20.94 5.73
CA THR A 880 -28.86 20.57 5.88
C THR A 880 -28.23 20.46 4.51
N VAL A 881 -27.03 21.01 4.34
CA VAL A 881 -26.24 20.93 3.10
C VAL A 881 -25.00 20.09 3.37
N LEU A 882 -24.77 19.08 2.52
CA LEU A 882 -23.53 18.28 2.46
C LEU A 882 -23.05 18.25 1.00
N GLY A 883 -22.08 19.09 0.66
CA GLY A 883 -21.65 19.39 -0.71
C GLY A 883 -21.17 18.20 -1.54
N SER A 884 -20.66 17.16 -0.89
CA SER A 884 -20.20 15.92 -1.52
C SER A 884 -20.16 14.83 -0.47
N VAL A 885 -20.91 13.74 -0.66
CA VAL A 885 -20.96 12.63 0.31
C VAL A 885 -21.33 11.31 -0.36
N LEU A 886 -22.29 11.31 -1.30
CA LEU A 886 -22.75 10.11 -1.99
C LEU A 886 -22.78 10.36 -3.51
N PRO A 887 -21.64 10.75 -4.13
CA PRO A 887 -21.59 10.99 -5.56
C PRO A 887 -21.77 9.67 -6.33
N PRO A 888 -22.32 9.71 -7.56
CA PRO A 888 -22.38 8.53 -8.41
C PRO A 888 -20.99 8.10 -8.86
N ALA A 889 -20.79 6.80 -9.10
CA ALA A 889 -19.51 6.30 -9.60
C ALA A 889 -19.10 6.90 -10.97
N ASN A 890 -17.79 6.96 -11.20
CA ASN A 890 -17.13 7.46 -12.40
C ASN A 890 -16.67 6.30 -13.30
N GLN A 891 -17.13 6.29 -14.57
CA GLN A 891 -16.82 5.25 -15.56
C GLN A 891 -15.72 5.66 -16.57
N HIS A 892 -15.19 6.89 -16.48
CA HIS A 892 -14.30 7.47 -17.50
C HIS A 892 -12.88 6.88 -17.53
N GLU A 893 -12.49 6.15 -16.49
CA GLU A 893 -11.17 5.56 -16.33
C GLU A 893 -11.21 4.04 -16.56
N LEU A 894 -10.06 3.38 -16.68
CA LEU A 894 -10.00 1.90 -16.72
C LEU A 894 -10.49 1.33 -15.39
N HIS A 895 -11.46 0.42 -15.40
CA HIS A 895 -12.00 -0.18 -14.16
C HIS A 895 -12.41 -1.65 -14.36
N PRO A 896 -11.51 -2.53 -14.85
CA PRO A 896 -11.87 -3.89 -15.26
C PRO A 896 -12.53 -4.72 -14.15
N PHE A 897 -12.25 -4.41 -12.88
CA PHE A 897 -12.70 -5.18 -11.73
C PHE A 897 -13.99 -4.69 -11.07
N GLY A 898 -14.68 -3.71 -11.67
CA GLY A 898 -15.94 -3.15 -11.18
C GLY A 898 -15.79 -1.79 -10.52
N LEU A 899 -16.89 -1.25 -10.01
CA LEU A 899 -16.98 0.01 -9.27
C LEU A 899 -17.82 -0.22 -8.01
N ALA A 900 -17.63 0.60 -6.98
CA ALA A 900 -18.38 0.50 -5.72
C ALA A 900 -19.69 1.30 -5.78
N ASP A 901 -20.65 0.95 -4.93
CA ASP A 901 -21.87 1.75 -4.72
C ASP A 901 -21.55 3.08 -4.02
N TYR A 902 -20.83 3.01 -2.91
CA TYR A 902 -20.39 4.13 -2.09
C TYR A 902 -19.11 3.75 -1.33
N THR A 903 -18.36 4.74 -0.85
CA THR A 903 -17.06 4.56 -0.19
C THR A 903 -16.85 5.56 0.94
N LEU A 904 -17.89 5.79 1.76
CA LEU A 904 -17.80 6.72 2.88
C LEU A 904 -16.62 6.38 3.78
N SER A 905 -15.88 7.41 4.22
CA SER A 905 -14.96 7.26 5.33
C SER A 905 -15.74 7.14 6.64
N PHE A 906 -15.07 6.77 7.74
CA PHE A 906 -15.69 6.82 9.07
C PHE A 906 -16.27 8.22 9.37
N MET A 907 -15.55 9.27 8.95
CA MET A 907 -16.00 10.66 9.07
C MET A 907 -17.26 10.92 8.25
N GLY A 908 -17.28 10.54 6.97
CA GLY A 908 -18.42 10.77 6.08
C GLY A 908 -19.68 10.03 6.53
N HIS A 909 -19.52 8.78 6.98
CA HIS A 909 -20.61 7.99 7.56
C HIS A 909 -21.16 8.65 8.83
N THR A 910 -20.28 9.12 9.73
CA THR A 910 -20.68 9.85 10.94
C THR A 910 -21.34 11.20 10.63
N LEU A 911 -20.81 11.94 9.66
CA LEU A 911 -21.36 13.20 9.18
C LEU A 911 -22.79 13.03 8.64
N LEU A 912 -23.03 11.99 7.83
CA LEU A 912 -24.35 11.68 7.29
C LEU A 912 -25.32 11.23 8.39
N CYS A 913 -24.90 10.35 9.31
CA CYS A 913 -25.71 9.97 10.48
C CYS A 913 -26.07 11.19 11.35
N ASN A 914 -25.12 12.11 11.57
CA ASN A 914 -25.35 13.36 12.29
C ASN A 914 -26.34 14.28 11.55
N ALA A 915 -26.30 14.34 10.22
CA ALA A 915 -27.26 15.10 9.42
C ALA A 915 -28.69 14.55 9.54
N LEU A 916 -28.84 13.22 9.64
CA LEU A 916 -30.11 12.54 9.90
C LEU A 916 -30.56 12.69 11.37
N GLY A 917 -29.62 13.04 12.26
CA GLY A 917 -29.83 13.15 13.71
C GLY A 917 -29.99 11.77 14.35
N PHE A 918 -29.19 10.83 13.89
CA PHE A 918 -29.08 9.46 14.39
C PHE A 918 -27.91 9.34 15.38
N GLN A 919 -27.97 8.31 16.23
CA GLN A 919 -26.86 7.88 17.08
C GLN A 919 -26.44 6.48 16.69
N GLN A 920 -25.16 6.30 16.39
CA GLN A 920 -24.53 5.02 16.12
C GLN A 920 -24.09 4.38 17.44
N ARG A 921 -24.11 3.06 17.53
CA ARG A 921 -23.77 2.29 18.73
C ARG A 921 -22.98 1.05 18.35
N ARG A 922 -21.91 0.76 19.08
CA ARG A 922 -21.09 -0.45 18.87
C ARG A 922 -21.13 -1.36 20.08
N TYR A 923 -21.20 -2.66 19.82
CA TYR A 923 -21.17 -3.69 20.82
C TYR A 923 -20.02 -4.68 20.58
N VAL A 924 -19.42 -5.15 21.67
CA VAL A 924 -18.51 -6.29 21.65
C VAL A 924 -18.98 -7.31 22.68
N ASP A 925 -19.16 -8.57 22.26
CA ASP A 925 -19.79 -9.62 23.05
C ASP A 925 -21.15 -9.20 23.65
N GLY A 926 -21.88 -8.34 22.92
CA GLY A 926 -23.17 -7.77 23.31
C GLY A 926 -23.10 -6.63 24.35
N GLU A 927 -21.91 -6.20 24.76
CA GLU A 927 -21.72 -5.04 25.64
C GLU A 927 -21.51 -3.76 24.82
N LEU A 928 -22.25 -2.68 25.12
CA LEU A 928 -22.10 -1.39 24.46
C LEU A 928 -20.75 -0.76 24.83
N VAL A 929 -19.83 -0.67 23.86
CA VAL A 929 -18.47 -0.14 24.05
C VAL A 929 -18.28 1.29 23.55
N GLY A 930 -19.17 1.77 22.67
CA GLY A 930 -19.07 3.12 22.10
C GLY A 930 -20.36 3.62 21.48
N THR A 931 -20.48 4.95 21.40
CA THR A 931 -21.57 5.66 20.72
C THR A 931 -21.03 6.86 19.96
N TRP A 932 -21.57 7.13 18.77
CA TRP A 932 -21.19 8.27 17.94
C TRP A 932 -22.44 9.03 17.47
N GLY A 933 -22.41 10.35 17.59
CA GLY A 933 -23.53 11.23 17.34
C GLY A 933 -24.60 11.21 18.43
N GLU A 934 -25.63 12.03 18.22
CA GLU A 934 -26.75 12.19 19.15
C GLU A 934 -28.11 12.24 18.44
N ILE A 935 -29.11 11.66 19.11
CA ILE A 935 -30.51 11.72 18.69
C ILE A 935 -31.02 13.16 18.86
N ARG A 936 -31.52 13.77 17.77
CA ARG A 936 -31.89 15.20 17.73
C ARG A 936 -33.30 15.52 17.27
#